data_AF-A0A937N6H6-F1
#
_entry.id   AF-A0A937N6H6-F1
#
_cell.length_a   1.000
_cell.length_b   1.000
_cell.length_c   1.000
_cell.angle_alpha   90.00
_cell.angle_beta   90.00
_cell.angle_gamma   90.00
#
_symmetry.space_group_name_H-M   'P 1'
#
loop_
_entity.id
_entity.type
_entity.pdbx_description
1 polymer ?
#
loop_
_entity_poly.entity_id
_entity_poly.type
_entity_poly.pdbx_seq_one_letter_code
_entity_poly.pdbx_strand_id
1 'polypeptide(L)'
;MFVSVFVIVLLSIALAASAQDAPYSPDDATVLLAHLDDDGSAANFGGPPMRVRGNVAYAAGRFGQALSLKRDGSVLFIYRAPTLMPRERSWTIECWIKPTGKPIARMAILGNFGNMGRRIHIQLDGRRLVGLVAADENHRAQTASGNLGETLFDGQWHHIAMVLDRERNGELRLYLDGRQVNQEAVYQPLPFFIDDGISFTLGAGMPWMGKSGFQGLIDELRITAGVPEAFAAPGDAPEPPPVGARPVYPTAGIAADAPESQNPLRFSPSGTVIVIPDVLPMSADMESAKLLETWLQKAHGVETGFQRTSPSDAIQRNAELVLAVGRTPWVADEELADVDLHGFIIKRKGNVVAIAGGSPRATLWGTVHFLDRFAGVRFYMPGDLFTSVPVVKPAPLAGIDMTVAPFVRSASLSGLHNDYTTEKPWDNRNAMNRRRGGSHQHNMFALFPPSRYAKTHPEIYPIMDGKRLIPDSTTRHWQPCLSEPKLVDLGVKAAIRYFETYPDHEYIGFGVMDTNDFCECFRCRTHWDKNMVAAKREETDARRAEMVCSRMTHGPVYWDYMNKLAARLETELPTAGITDKKLIVSIVYSAARQLPNEKLHPDILTWHVFKWSDGLIDKRLVPQPDGTFKLGRMDEWLETGSHLGHHDWAHGKGILIPRIYTGLMSEAFKLFKRHDLIYTHTEGYPNWGLDGPKLYIHGRIHWDPDADVRLIWRQFANDMFGPAADPMHEYFTTLEELWISLNNDVERKLNRWPTQFNSKPAQQQTIRDCRALLDKAAGLAETHQQKQRIELFSKTFKLSEYLFRMAAKEKVTQAEVDEVLEYAKTVIIPDPMTVYRQTNPQDAYDRIEHAVRTLASQRGVNAVVDVARSDQPAKGETWVVDLGRGAAIELVYMPAGRFMMGSTPEERAWATGLEGRAAPGKGGDGRERFEGDPRLTRIRDGFWLGRTELTVGQWRRFVEDTGYVTDAEKPGGETQCFDLEWKSSSKVPPHPWKAMADKSWRDPNFGFAVQDDHPVVCVSWNDARAFCRWLTKRERATGRLPEGLEYRLPTDAEWEYACRGGRESTIFWWGNDLKDGEGRLNINGNDPLPGRQAGWARAEVPWSDGFAFLSPVDHYGKQGRNGYGLADMLGNVWEICLDHWDPKGAHEDVCLDDTPRRVCRGVSFLAIPGFSRCAVRLGLRSHDYSDSRDGFRLCLGVPRG
;
A
#
# COMPACT_ATOMS: atom_id res chain seq x y z
N MET A 1 -40.55 5.33 -10.17
CA MET A 1 -39.41 6.12 -10.69
C MET A 1 -38.25 5.80 -9.74
N PHE A 2 -37.43 4.76 -9.94
CA PHE A 2 -36.98 4.07 -11.17
C PHE A 2 -36.18 4.96 -12.13
N VAL A 3 -34.97 4.47 -12.50
CA VAL A 3 -34.12 4.87 -13.66
C VAL A 3 -33.51 6.28 -13.59
N SER A 4 -32.20 6.51 -13.71
CA SER A 4 -31.00 5.64 -13.77
C SER A 4 -29.79 6.45 -13.23
N VAL A 5 -28.77 5.93 -12.52
CA VAL A 5 -27.92 4.72 -12.69
C VAL A 5 -26.77 4.94 -13.69
N PHE A 6 -25.53 4.96 -13.16
CA PHE A 6 -24.21 4.97 -13.82
C PHE A 6 -23.92 6.24 -14.66
N VAL A 7 -22.75 6.87 -14.71
CA VAL A 7 -21.40 6.63 -14.16
C VAL A 7 -20.99 7.97 -13.47
N ILE A 8 -20.14 8.08 -12.44
CA ILE A 8 -19.07 7.21 -11.95
C ILE A 8 -19.16 7.03 -10.43
N VAL A 9 -19.22 5.77 -9.99
CA VAL A 9 -18.72 5.28 -8.69
C VAL A 9 -18.11 3.91 -8.96
N LEU A 10 -16.79 3.87 -9.12
CA LEU A 10 -15.86 2.73 -9.16
C LEU A 10 -14.45 3.33 -9.39
N LEU A 11 -13.39 2.66 -8.92
CA LEU A 11 -11.99 3.15 -8.88
C LEU A 11 -11.74 4.38 -7.98
N SER A 12 -11.49 4.17 -6.68
CA SER A 12 -10.76 5.11 -5.80
C SER A 12 -10.23 4.54 -4.48
N ILE A 13 -10.69 3.36 -4.01
CA ILE A 13 -10.14 2.72 -2.80
C ILE A 13 -9.84 1.23 -3.03
N ALA A 14 -8.57 0.92 -3.33
CA ALA A 14 -7.86 -0.29 -2.90
C ALA A 14 -6.37 -0.20 -3.26
N LEU A 15 -5.49 -0.29 -2.25
CA LEU A 15 -4.03 -0.59 -2.26
C LEU A 15 -3.07 0.51 -1.77
N ALA A 16 -2.93 0.60 -0.45
CA ALA A 16 -1.73 0.98 0.30
C ALA A 16 -1.89 0.42 1.73
N ALA A 17 -0.93 -0.24 2.38
CA ALA A 17 0.35 -0.86 1.99
C ALA A 17 0.41 -2.26 2.68
N SER A 18 1.46 -3.10 2.66
CA SER A 18 2.87 -3.07 2.24
C SER A 18 3.29 -4.53 1.90
N ALA A 19 4.51 -4.89 1.47
CA ALA A 19 5.77 -4.15 1.31
C ALA A 19 6.41 -4.55 -0.04
N GLN A 20 6.86 -3.56 -0.83
CA GLN A 20 8.28 -3.22 -1.09
C GLN A 20 9.05 -4.16 -2.05
N ASP A 21 9.72 -3.50 -3.00
CA ASP A 21 10.90 -3.95 -3.78
C ASP A 21 10.74 -4.95 -4.94
N ALA A 22 9.76 -4.67 -5.81
CA ALA A 22 9.95 -4.31 -7.24
C ALA A 22 10.55 -5.32 -8.26
N PRO A 23 10.50 -5.04 -9.58
CA PRO A 23 9.71 -4.06 -10.36
C PRO A 23 8.81 -4.73 -11.43
N TYR A 24 8.04 -3.91 -12.18
CA TYR A 24 7.98 -3.87 -13.66
C TYR A 24 7.38 -2.52 -14.08
N SER A 25 7.67 -2.01 -15.29
CA SER A 25 7.13 -0.72 -15.76
C SER A 25 5.87 -0.93 -16.60
N PRO A 26 4.88 -0.01 -16.59
CA PRO A 26 3.75 -0.06 -17.53
C PRO A 26 4.13 0.27 -18.99
N ASP A 27 5.41 0.54 -19.27
CA ASP A 27 5.90 0.95 -20.59
C ASP A 27 6.27 -0.24 -21.51
N ASP A 28 6.34 -1.47 -20.98
CA ASP A 28 6.55 -2.67 -21.78
C ASP A 28 5.25 -3.04 -22.51
N ALA A 29 5.18 -2.72 -23.81
CA ALA A 29 3.96 -2.90 -24.61
C ALA A 29 3.47 -4.36 -24.68
N THR A 30 4.37 -5.34 -24.46
CA THR A 30 4.05 -6.77 -24.42
C THR A 30 4.36 -7.34 -23.04
N VAL A 31 3.33 -7.80 -22.34
CA VAL A 31 3.44 -8.53 -21.08
C VAL A 31 3.60 -10.02 -21.36
N LEU A 32 4.70 -10.59 -20.86
CA LEU A 32 4.92 -12.03 -20.81
C LEU A 32 4.12 -12.65 -19.66
N LEU A 33 3.18 -13.54 -19.95
CA LEU A 33 2.34 -14.21 -18.94
C LEU A 33 2.87 -15.57 -18.50
N ALA A 34 3.60 -16.27 -19.38
CA ALA A 34 4.29 -17.51 -19.07
C ALA A 34 5.47 -17.72 -20.02
N HIS A 35 6.61 -18.07 -19.44
CA HIS A 35 7.84 -18.58 -20.06
C HIS A 35 8.51 -19.52 -19.05
N LEU A 36 9.36 -20.44 -19.51
CA LEU A 36 9.94 -21.50 -18.67
C LEU A 36 11.40 -21.77 -19.02
N ASP A 37 12.28 -21.36 -18.12
CA ASP A 37 13.73 -21.48 -18.23
C ASP A 37 14.19 -22.95 -18.28
N ASP A 38 15.39 -23.16 -18.84
CA ASP A 38 15.98 -24.49 -19.07
C ASP A 38 16.19 -25.33 -17.80
N ASP A 39 16.19 -24.75 -16.59
CA ASP A 39 16.36 -25.48 -15.32
C ASP A 39 15.06 -26.12 -14.77
N GLY A 40 13.91 -25.82 -15.37
CA GLY A 40 12.61 -26.36 -14.97
C GLY A 40 12.01 -25.71 -13.72
N SER A 41 12.59 -24.63 -13.21
CA SER A 41 11.90 -23.74 -12.28
C SER A 41 10.86 -22.88 -13.02
N ALA A 42 9.76 -22.54 -12.34
CA ALA A 42 8.79 -21.60 -12.89
C ALA A 42 9.39 -20.19 -12.80
N ALA A 43 9.81 -19.66 -13.95
CA ALA A 43 10.51 -18.40 -14.10
C ALA A 43 9.59 -17.21 -13.79
N ASN A 44 9.41 -16.92 -12.51
CA ASN A 44 8.48 -15.90 -12.02
C ASN A 44 9.09 -14.49 -12.15
N PHE A 45 9.40 -14.08 -13.39
CA PHE A 45 9.89 -12.77 -13.81
C PHE A 45 8.85 -11.68 -13.53
N GLY A 46 8.60 -11.35 -12.25
CA GLY A 46 7.59 -10.40 -11.78
C GLY A 46 6.13 -10.73 -12.13
N GLY A 47 5.90 -11.83 -12.86
CA GLY A 47 4.59 -12.22 -13.36
C GLY A 47 3.61 -12.67 -12.27
N PRO A 48 2.31 -12.70 -12.62
CA PRO A 48 1.24 -13.23 -11.76
C PRO A 48 1.53 -14.66 -11.25
N PRO A 49 1.32 -14.96 -9.95
CA PRO A 49 1.63 -16.26 -9.39
C PRO A 49 0.84 -17.39 -10.07
N MET A 50 1.58 -18.44 -10.45
CA MET A 50 1.08 -19.62 -11.16
C MET A 50 0.73 -20.76 -10.19
N ARG A 51 -0.32 -21.55 -10.48
CA ARG A 51 -0.59 -22.84 -9.83
C ARG A 51 -1.02 -23.92 -10.82
N VAL A 52 -0.38 -25.08 -10.72
CA VAL A 52 -0.73 -26.29 -11.48
C VAL A 52 -1.76 -27.13 -10.72
N ARG A 53 -2.72 -27.73 -11.45
CA ARG A 53 -3.66 -28.74 -10.96
C ARG A 53 -3.77 -29.89 -11.97
N GLY A 54 -3.31 -31.08 -11.59
CA GLY A 54 -3.24 -32.26 -12.47
C GLY A 54 -1.80 -32.62 -12.86
N ASN A 55 -1.61 -33.66 -13.69
CA ASN A 55 -0.29 -34.19 -14.03
C ASN A 55 0.38 -33.48 -15.21
N VAL A 56 0.48 -32.14 -15.13
CA VAL A 56 1.32 -31.37 -16.05
C VAL A 56 2.77 -31.81 -15.88
N ALA A 57 3.46 -32.01 -16.99
CA ALA A 57 4.88 -32.35 -17.03
C ALA A 57 5.63 -31.34 -17.90
N TYR A 58 6.94 -31.26 -17.74
CA TYR A 58 7.80 -30.41 -18.55
C TYR A 58 8.40 -31.21 -19.71
N ALA A 59 8.68 -30.53 -20.83
CA ALA A 59 9.29 -31.07 -22.04
C ALA A 59 10.15 -29.98 -22.71
N ALA A 60 10.94 -30.34 -23.72
CA ALA A 60 11.66 -29.35 -24.52
C ALA A 60 10.67 -28.46 -25.32
N GLY A 61 10.90 -27.15 -25.26
CA GLY A 61 10.06 -26.12 -25.87
C GLY A 61 10.44 -25.79 -27.33
N ARG A 62 10.04 -24.58 -27.72
CA ARG A 62 10.53 -23.79 -28.85
C ARG A 62 11.53 -22.72 -28.38
N PHE A 63 11.34 -22.17 -27.17
CA PHE A 63 12.11 -21.06 -26.61
C PHE A 63 12.77 -21.37 -25.25
N GLY A 64 12.65 -22.61 -24.76
CA GLY A 64 13.14 -23.07 -23.46
C GLY A 64 12.52 -24.42 -23.12
N GLN A 65 11.86 -24.52 -21.96
CA GLN A 65 10.95 -25.64 -21.65
C GLN A 65 9.49 -25.33 -22.00
N ALA A 66 8.67 -26.38 -22.13
CA ALA A 66 7.24 -26.29 -22.40
C ALA A 66 6.39 -27.24 -21.55
N LEU A 67 5.15 -26.83 -21.27
CA LEU A 67 4.15 -27.56 -20.49
C LEU A 67 3.45 -28.63 -21.33
N SER A 68 3.77 -29.89 -21.07
CA SER A 68 3.02 -31.05 -21.56
C SER A 68 1.68 -31.17 -20.82
N LEU A 69 0.60 -30.69 -21.41
CA LEU A 69 -0.76 -30.90 -20.93
C LEU A 69 -1.32 -32.27 -21.37
N LYS A 70 -2.05 -32.94 -20.47
CA LYS A 70 -2.62 -34.28 -20.68
C LYS A 70 -4.15 -34.24 -20.60
N ARG A 71 -4.78 -35.26 -21.21
CA ARG A 71 -6.25 -35.47 -21.22
C ARG A 71 -6.82 -35.99 -19.89
N ASP A 72 -6.18 -35.70 -18.77
CA ASP A 72 -6.56 -36.15 -17.42
C ASP A 72 -7.30 -35.06 -16.61
N GLY A 73 -7.53 -33.89 -17.20
CA GLY A 73 -8.08 -32.71 -16.51
C GLY A 73 -7.01 -31.73 -16.01
N SER A 74 -5.76 -31.88 -16.46
CA SER A 74 -4.68 -30.93 -16.18
C SER A 74 -5.05 -29.48 -16.56
N VAL A 75 -4.78 -28.56 -15.63
CA VAL A 75 -5.00 -27.11 -15.75
C VAL A 75 -3.84 -26.36 -15.09
N LEU A 76 -3.42 -25.28 -15.74
CA LEU A 76 -2.60 -24.23 -15.15
C LEU A 76 -3.47 -22.99 -14.88
N PHE A 77 -3.42 -22.48 -13.65
CA PHE A 77 -4.01 -21.21 -13.25
C PHE A 77 -2.91 -20.14 -13.13
N ILE A 78 -3.22 -18.91 -13.56
CA ILE A 78 -2.35 -17.74 -13.44
C ILE A 78 -3.20 -16.61 -12.82
N TYR A 79 -2.87 -16.18 -11.60
CA TYR A 79 -3.74 -15.30 -10.80
C TYR A 79 -3.27 -13.84 -10.82
N ARG A 80 -4.21 -12.89 -11.04
CA ARG A 80 -3.94 -11.44 -11.07
C ARG A 80 -2.89 -11.02 -12.10
N ALA A 81 -3.04 -11.41 -13.37
CA ALA A 81 -2.22 -10.80 -14.41
C ALA A 81 -2.47 -9.27 -14.45
N PRO A 82 -1.50 -8.46 -14.89
CA PRO A 82 -1.64 -7.01 -14.91
C PRO A 82 -2.85 -6.56 -15.75
N THR A 83 -3.33 -5.37 -15.42
CA THR A 83 -4.56 -4.80 -15.97
C THR A 83 -4.45 -4.46 -17.44
N LEU A 84 -4.84 -5.42 -18.29
CA LEU A 84 -5.46 -5.09 -19.57
C LEU A 84 -6.56 -4.06 -19.32
N MET A 85 -6.48 -2.91 -20.00
CA MET A 85 -7.55 -1.91 -20.07
C MET A 85 -8.28 -2.04 -21.43
N PRO A 86 -9.12 -3.08 -21.66
CA PRO A 86 -9.83 -3.30 -22.93
C PRO A 86 -10.93 -2.25 -23.21
N ARG A 87 -11.02 -1.25 -22.33
CA ARG A 87 -11.94 -0.11 -22.29
C ARG A 87 -11.61 0.94 -23.36
N GLU A 88 -10.34 1.17 -23.68
CA GLU A 88 -9.94 2.38 -24.44
C GLU A 88 -8.94 2.15 -25.58
N ARG A 89 -8.37 0.93 -25.74
CA ARG A 89 -7.39 0.60 -26.78
C ARG A 89 -7.58 -0.80 -27.38
N SER A 90 -7.01 -1.01 -28.56
CA SER A 90 -6.83 -2.34 -29.18
C SER A 90 -5.90 -3.21 -28.32
N TRP A 91 -5.95 -4.54 -28.49
CA TRP A 91 -5.05 -5.47 -27.81
C TRP A 91 -4.91 -6.79 -28.58
N THR A 92 -3.83 -7.50 -28.28
CA THR A 92 -3.44 -8.76 -28.93
C THR A 92 -3.02 -9.79 -27.88
N ILE A 93 -3.34 -11.06 -28.10
CA ILE A 93 -2.96 -12.19 -27.23
C ILE A 93 -2.37 -13.29 -28.11
N GLU A 94 -1.17 -13.75 -27.76
CA GLU A 94 -0.31 -14.62 -28.57
C GLU A 94 0.15 -15.85 -27.78
N CYS A 95 0.15 -17.04 -28.38
CA CYS A 95 0.53 -18.28 -27.70
C CYS A 95 1.16 -19.31 -28.65
N TRP A 96 2.22 -19.99 -28.19
CA TRP A 96 2.90 -21.05 -28.94
C TRP A 96 2.52 -22.43 -28.42
N ILE A 97 2.00 -23.27 -29.31
CA ILE A 97 1.44 -24.59 -28.98
C ILE A 97 1.92 -25.69 -29.93
N LYS A 98 2.08 -26.91 -29.42
CA LYS A 98 2.43 -28.12 -30.18
C LYS A 98 1.42 -29.22 -29.92
N PRO A 99 0.28 -29.26 -30.63
CA PRO A 99 -0.77 -30.25 -30.38
C PRO A 99 -0.33 -31.67 -30.74
N THR A 100 -0.57 -32.62 -29.83
CA THR A 100 -0.18 -34.03 -30.00
C THR A 100 -1.40 -34.95 -29.83
N GLY A 101 -2.15 -35.18 -30.92
CA GLY A 101 -3.23 -36.16 -30.93
C GLY A 101 -4.37 -35.83 -31.91
N LYS A 102 -5.37 -36.72 -31.99
CA LYS A 102 -6.53 -36.53 -32.86
C LYS A 102 -7.38 -35.33 -32.39
N PRO A 103 -8.05 -34.56 -33.29
CA PRO A 103 -8.69 -33.26 -33.00
C PRO A 103 -9.86 -33.22 -31.99
N ILE A 104 -10.15 -34.30 -31.27
CA ILE A 104 -11.30 -34.44 -30.35
C ILE A 104 -11.11 -33.69 -29.02
N ALA A 105 -10.32 -32.62 -29.02
CA ALA A 105 -9.94 -31.85 -27.84
C ALA A 105 -10.59 -30.47 -27.85
N ARG A 106 -11.19 -30.09 -26.73
CA ARG A 106 -11.47 -28.69 -26.41
C ARG A 106 -10.34 -28.17 -25.51
N MET A 107 -9.84 -26.99 -25.83
CA MET A 107 -8.92 -26.23 -24.99
C MET A 107 -9.48 -24.84 -24.78
N ALA A 108 -9.49 -24.36 -23.54
CA ALA A 108 -9.54 -22.93 -23.25
C ALA A 108 -8.14 -22.45 -22.85
N ILE A 109 -7.72 -21.32 -23.41
CA ILE A 109 -6.47 -20.62 -23.05
C ILE A 109 -6.75 -19.51 -22.03
N LEU A 110 -7.94 -18.92 -22.12
CA LEU A 110 -8.42 -17.79 -21.33
C LEU A 110 -9.80 -18.13 -20.76
N GLY A 111 -10.11 -17.68 -19.55
CA GLY A 111 -11.41 -17.98 -18.92
C GLY A 111 -11.55 -17.44 -17.50
N ASN A 112 -12.60 -16.66 -17.27
CA ASN A 112 -12.86 -15.95 -16.01
C ASN A 112 -13.53 -16.83 -14.93
N PHE A 113 -13.12 -16.64 -13.67
CA PHE A 113 -13.78 -17.19 -12.48
C PHE A 113 -14.35 -16.06 -11.62
N GLY A 114 -15.54 -15.58 -12.01
CA GLY A 114 -16.31 -14.56 -11.29
C GLY A 114 -17.80 -14.76 -11.52
N ASN A 115 -18.65 -14.46 -10.54
CA ASN A 115 -20.03 -14.92 -10.50
C ASN A 115 -21.04 -14.06 -11.31
N MET A 116 -20.57 -13.37 -12.37
CA MET A 116 -21.35 -12.43 -13.21
C MET A 116 -20.81 -12.38 -14.66
N GLY A 117 -21.56 -12.92 -15.63
CA GLY A 117 -21.53 -12.62 -17.08
C GLY A 117 -20.23 -12.75 -17.91
N ARG A 118 -19.17 -12.01 -17.55
CA ARG A 118 -18.09 -11.54 -18.43
C ARG A 118 -17.02 -12.59 -18.76
N ARG A 119 -16.63 -12.70 -20.04
CA ARG A 119 -15.66 -13.71 -20.54
C ARG A 119 -14.83 -13.20 -21.72
N ILE A 120 -13.55 -13.60 -21.77
CA ILE A 120 -12.69 -13.55 -22.97
C ILE A 120 -12.10 -14.94 -23.14
N HIS A 121 -12.29 -15.60 -24.29
CA HIS A 121 -11.77 -16.93 -24.59
C HIS A 121 -11.01 -16.93 -25.93
N ILE A 122 -9.83 -17.56 -25.95
CA ILE A 122 -9.33 -18.27 -27.14
C ILE A 122 -9.57 -19.76 -26.89
N GLN A 123 -10.21 -20.42 -27.85
CA GLN A 123 -10.59 -21.82 -27.76
C GLN A 123 -10.21 -22.59 -29.02
N LEU A 124 -9.69 -23.81 -28.84
CA LEU A 124 -9.70 -24.84 -29.89
C LEU A 124 -10.97 -25.69 -29.73
N ASP A 125 -11.68 -25.92 -30.83
CA ASP A 125 -12.82 -26.85 -30.88
C ASP A 125 -12.79 -27.68 -32.17
N GLY A 126 -12.42 -28.96 -32.06
CA GLY A 126 -12.25 -29.81 -33.23
C GLY A 126 -11.08 -29.34 -34.09
N ARG A 127 -11.38 -28.98 -35.34
CA ARG A 127 -10.45 -28.34 -36.30
C ARG A 127 -10.63 -26.82 -36.38
N ARG A 128 -11.35 -26.18 -35.43
CA ARG A 128 -11.61 -24.73 -35.45
C ARG A 128 -10.81 -24.00 -34.37
N LEU A 129 -10.26 -22.83 -34.72
CA LEU A 129 -9.90 -21.78 -33.77
C LEU A 129 -11.13 -20.90 -33.54
N VAL A 130 -11.41 -20.56 -32.29
CA VAL A 130 -12.58 -19.76 -31.88
C VAL A 130 -12.12 -18.68 -30.91
N GLY A 131 -12.50 -17.43 -31.20
CA GLY A 131 -12.33 -16.28 -30.33
C GLY A 131 -13.69 -15.79 -29.85
N LEU A 132 -13.80 -15.45 -28.56
CA LEU A 132 -15.05 -14.97 -27.95
C LEU A 132 -14.77 -13.87 -26.92
N VAL A 133 -15.56 -12.80 -26.99
CA VAL A 133 -15.59 -11.71 -26.00
C VAL A 133 -17.06 -11.46 -25.60
N ALA A 134 -17.39 -11.61 -24.32
CA ALA A 134 -18.76 -11.50 -23.79
C ALA A 134 -18.83 -10.56 -22.59
N ALA A 135 -19.86 -9.70 -22.57
CA ALA A 135 -19.94 -8.54 -21.68
C ALA A 135 -20.89 -8.69 -20.48
N ASP A 136 -21.92 -9.54 -20.57
CA ASP A 136 -22.94 -9.68 -19.53
C ASP A 136 -23.59 -11.08 -19.48
N GLU A 137 -24.49 -11.27 -18.52
CA GLU A 137 -25.30 -12.48 -18.36
C GLU A 137 -26.50 -12.58 -19.33
N ASN A 138 -26.71 -11.58 -20.19
CA ASN A 138 -27.72 -11.58 -21.26
C ASN A 138 -27.18 -12.10 -22.60
N HIS A 139 -26.06 -12.84 -22.58
CA HIS A 139 -25.41 -13.48 -23.73
C HIS A 139 -24.93 -12.54 -24.86
N ARG A 140 -24.72 -11.24 -24.59
CA ARG A 140 -24.10 -10.35 -25.58
C ARG A 140 -22.62 -10.67 -25.75
N ALA A 141 -22.29 -11.33 -26.85
CA ALA A 141 -20.94 -11.79 -27.17
C ALA A 141 -20.57 -11.57 -28.64
N GLN A 142 -19.39 -11.00 -28.87
CA GLN A 142 -18.73 -11.01 -30.17
C GLN A 142 -17.98 -12.33 -30.32
N THR A 143 -18.09 -12.96 -31.49
CA THR A 143 -17.40 -14.21 -31.79
C THR A 143 -16.78 -14.20 -33.18
N ALA A 144 -15.60 -14.80 -33.29
CA ALA A 144 -14.89 -15.06 -34.53
C ALA A 144 -14.50 -16.54 -34.57
N SER A 145 -14.51 -17.17 -35.74
CA SER A 145 -13.95 -18.54 -35.86
C SER A 145 -13.42 -18.86 -37.25
N GLY A 146 -12.42 -19.74 -37.29
CA GLY A 146 -11.73 -20.20 -38.49
C GLY A 146 -11.53 -21.72 -38.49
N ASN A 147 -11.60 -22.34 -39.67
CA ASN A 147 -11.31 -23.77 -39.84
C ASN A 147 -9.84 -23.96 -40.26
N LEU A 148 -9.10 -24.76 -39.51
CA LEU A 148 -7.65 -24.93 -39.63
C LEU A 148 -7.24 -26.20 -40.40
N GLY A 149 -8.22 -27.02 -40.81
CA GLY A 149 -7.95 -28.29 -41.51
C GLY A 149 -7.19 -29.29 -40.64
N GLU A 150 -6.19 -29.96 -41.22
CA GLU A 150 -5.31 -30.88 -40.49
C GLU A 150 -4.04 -30.19 -39.95
N THR A 151 -3.73 -28.98 -40.45
CA THR A 151 -2.49 -28.25 -40.24
C THR A 151 -2.09 -28.12 -38.78
N LEU A 152 -3.03 -27.79 -37.89
CA LEU A 152 -2.76 -27.60 -36.46
C LEU A 152 -2.38 -28.90 -35.70
N PHE A 153 -2.61 -30.08 -36.31
CA PHE A 153 -2.42 -31.38 -35.65
C PHE A 153 -1.37 -32.26 -36.35
N ASP A 154 -0.46 -31.65 -37.11
CA ASP A 154 0.67 -32.33 -37.77
C ASP A 154 1.81 -32.73 -36.80
N GLY A 155 1.79 -32.18 -35.58
CA GLY A 155 2.78 -32.41 -34.53
C GLY A 155 3.90 -31.37 -34.48
N GLN A 156 3.78 -30.23 -35.16
CA GLN A 156 4.73 -29.11 -35.15
C GLN A 156 4.35 -28.00 -34.15
N TRP A 157 5.25 -27.01 -34.00
CA TRP A 157 5.03 -25.81 -33.19
C TRP A 157 4.29 -24.75 -34.01
N HIS A 158 3.08 -24.41 -33.59
CA HIS A 158 2.27 -23.34 -34.18
C HIS A 158 2.20 -22.12 -33.28
N HIS A 159 2.14 -20.95 -33.90
CA HIS A 159 1.77 -19.68 -33.26
C HIS A 159 0.28 -19.43 -33.47
N ILE A 160 -0.49 -19.19 -32.41
CA ILE A 160 -1.88 -18.73 -32.51
C ILE A 160 -2.06 -17.37 -31.83
N ALA A 161 -2.84 -16.49 -32.46
CA ALA A 161 -3.11 -15.15 -31.94
C ALA A 161 -4.58 -14.74 -32.06
N MET A 162 -5.02 -13.88 -31.15
CA MET A 162 -6.31 -13.20 -31.18
C MET A 162 -6.11 -11.70 -30.97
N VAL A 163 -6.66 -10.90 -31.89
CA VAL A 163 -6.55 -9.43 -31.90
C VAL A 163 -7.95 -8.84 -31.77
N LEU A 164 -8.16 -7.92 -30.83
CA LEU A 164 -9.30 -7.01 -30.85
C LEU A 164 -8.84 -5.63 -31.30
N ASP A 165 -9.25 -5.24 -32.51
CA ASP A 165 -8.85 -4.00 -33.16
C ASP A 165 -9.96 -2.95 -33.00
N ARG A 166 -9.79 -2.05 -32.02
CA ARG A 166 -10.74 -0.96 -31.74
C ARG A 166 -10.76 0.11 -32.84
N GLU A 167 -9.68 0.27 -33.59
CA GLU A 167 -9.57 1.27 -34.66
C GLU A 167 -10.33 0.80 -35.91
N ARG A 168 -10.36 -0.51 -36.16
CA ARG A 168 -11.29 -1.15 -37.11
C ARG A 168 -12.63 -1.52 -36.48
N ASN A 169 -13.30 -0.52 -35.89
CA ASN A 169 -14.64 -0.66 -35.26
C ASN A 169 -14.78 -1.70 -34.14
N GLY A 170 -13.68 -2.25 -33.59
CA GLY A 170 -13.73 -3.39 -32.68
C GLY A 170 -13.76 -4.75 -33.39
N GLU A 171 -13.10 -4.90 -34.54
CA GLU A 171 -12.98 -6.18 -35.24
C GLU A 171 -12.22 -7.22 -34.39
N LEU A 172 -12.75 -8.44 -34.29
CA LEU A 172 -12.10 -9.57 -33.62
C LEU A 172 -11.46 -10.49 -34.68
N ARG A 173 -10.12 -10.49 -34.77
CA ARG A 173 -9.34 -11.23 -35.77
C ARG A 173 -8.58 -12.39 -35.12
N LEU A 174 -8.45 -13.51 -35.83
CA LEU A 174 -7.78 -14.72 -35.36
C LEU A 174 -6.70 -15.15 -36.34
N TYR A 175 -5.55 -15.58 -35.81
CA TYR A 175 -4.37 -15.96 -36.60
C TYR A 175 -3.86 -17.35 -36.24
N LEU A 176 -3.34 -18.05 -37.25
CA LEU A 176 -2.50 -19.24 -37.14
C LEU A 176 -1.26 -19.02 -38.00
N ASP A 177 -0.07 -19.14 -37.41
CA ASP A 177 1.23 -19.00 -38.07
C ASP A 177 1.34 -17.73 -38.93
N GLY A 178 0.94 -16.59 -38.34
CA GLY A 178 0.91 -15.27 -38.98
C GLY A 178 -0.26 -15.03 -39.95
N ARG A 179 -1.01 -16.06 -40.34
CA ARG A 179 -2.11 -15.96 -41.32
C ARG A 179 -3.45 -15.82 -40.63
N GLN A 180 -4.27 -14.86 -41.07
CA GLN A 180 -5.63 -14.67 -40.54
C GLN A 180 -6.52 -15.85 -40.98
N VAL A 181 -7.23 -16.48 -40.03
CA VAL A 181 -8.00 -17.72 -40.26
C VAL A 181 -9.51 -17.58 -40.06
N ASN A 182 -10.01 -16.51 -39.43
CA ASN A 182 -11.45 -16.38 -39.19
C ASN A 182 -12.25 -16.10 -40.47
N GLN A 183 -13.26 -16.93 -40.72
CA GLN A 183 -14.16 -16.86 -41.89
C GLN A 183 -15.55 -16.35 -41.53
N GLU A 184 -15.96 -16.53 -40.27
CA GLU A 184 -17.23 -16.05 -39.73
C GLU A 184 -16.94 -15.10 -38.56
N ALA A 185 -17.48 -13.87 -38.62
CA ALA A 185 -17.40 -12.88 -37.57
C ALA A 185 -18.80 -12.30 -37.29
N VAL A 186 -19.38 -12.62 -36.13
CA VAL A 186 -20.69 -12.07 -35.74
C VAL A 186 -20.45 -10.76 -35.01
N TYR A 187 -20.55 -9.66 -35.75
CA TYR A 187 -20.40 -8.32 -35.19
C TYR A 187 -21.69 -7.84 -34.51
N GLN A 188 -21.57 -7.44 -33.24
CA GLN A 188 -22.58 -6.66 -32.52
C GLN A 188 -21.87 -5.48 -31.84
N PRO A 189 -22.37 -4.23 -31.95
CA PRO A 189 -21.82 -3.11 -31.20
C PRO A 189 -22.02 -3.32 -29.70
N LEU A 190 -20.94 -3.59 -28.96
CA LEU A 190 -20.97 -3.81 -27.52
C LEU A 190 -20.67 -2.51 -26.76
N PRO A 191 -21.63 -1.93 -26.01
CA PRO A 191 -21.28 -1.02 -24.92
C PRO A 191 -20.52 -1.79 -23.83
N PHE A 192 -19.62 -1.09 -23.13
CA PHE A 192 -18.69 -1.59 -22.11
C PHE A 192 -19.39 -2.31 -20.93
N PHE A 193 -18.75 -3.10 -20.05
CA PHE A 193 -17.39 -2.99 -19.48
C PHE A 193 -16.81 -4.36 -19.06
N ILE A 194 -15.50 -4.41 -18.80
CA ILE A 194 -14.82 -5.43 -18.00
C ILE A 194 -13.91 -4.68 -17.02
N ASP A 195 -13.94 -5.07 -15.74
CA ASP A 195 -13.17 -4.45 -14.66
C ASP A 195 -11.88 -5.23 -14.33
N ASP A 196 -11.01 -4.64 -13.51
CA ASP A 196 -9.63 -5.06 -13.27
C ASP A 196 -9.45 -6.48 -12.69
N GLY A 197 -8.34 -7.14 -13.06
CA GLY A 197 -7.86 -8.35 -12.37
C GLY A 197 -8.33 -9.69 -12.95
N ILE A 198 -8.35 -9.83 -14.29
CA ILE A 198 -8.63 -11.12 -14.95
C ILE A 198 -7.65 -12.20 -14.45
N SER A 199 -8.19 -13.38 -14.13
CA SER A 199 -7.40 -14.59 -13.86
C SER A 199 -7.47 -15.53 -15.07
N PHE A 200 -6.35 -16.19 -15.37
CA PHE A 200 -6.15 -16.94 -16.61
C PHE A 200 -6.11 -18.44 -16.31
N THR A 201 -6.66 -19.25 -17.21
CA THR A 201 -6.86 -20.69 -17.02
C THR A 201 -6.54 -21.42 -18.32
N LEU A 202 -5.38 -22.09 -18.34
CA LEU A 202 -4.87 -22.85 -19.48
C LEU A 202 -5.19 -24.34 -19.28
N GLY A 203 -5.97 -24.95 -20.18
CA GLY A 203 -6.13 -26.40 -20.25
C GLY A 203 -7.57 -26.92 -20.24
N ALA A 204 -7.80 -27.99 -19.47
CA ALA A 204 -8.91 -28.93 -19.68
C ALA A 204 -10.08 -28.90 -18.67
N GLY A 205 -10.02 -28.05 -17.63
CA GLY A 205 -10.76 -28.26 -16.37
C GLY A 205 -11.76 -27.19 -15.95
N MET A 206 -12.49 -26.57 -16.89
CA MET A 206 -13.71 -25.84 -16.51
C MET A 206 -14.80 -26.84 -16.06
N PRO A 207 -15.48 -26.65 -14.91
CA PRO A 207 -16.42 -27.64 -14.36
C PRO A 207 -17.56 -28.07 -15.30
N TRP A 208 -17.91 -27.24 -16.28
CA TRP A 208 -18.98 -27.47 -17.26
C TRP A 208 -18.51 -28.10 -18.59
N MET A 209 -17.20 -28.32 -18.81
CA MET A 209 -16.68 -28.82 -20.10
C MET A 209 -16.36 -30.33 -20.16
N GLY A 210 -16.51 -31.07 -19.06
CA GLY A 210 -16.35 -32.52 -19.04
C GLY A 210 -14.90 -33.02 -19.17
N LYS A 211 -14.72 -34.31 -19.48
CA LYS A 211 -13.40 -34.99 -19.48
C LYS A 211 -12.63 -34.88 -20.81
N SER A 212 -12.92 -33.89 -21.65
CA SER A 212 -12.26 -33.68 -22.96
C SER A 212 -11.31 -32.48 -22.90
N GLY A 213 -10.00 -32.75 -22.95
CA GLY A 213 -8.95 -31.73 -22.81
C GLY A 213 -7.97 -31.66 -23.97
N PHE A 214 -7.16 -30.60 -23.99
CA PHE A 214 -5.97 -30.49 -24.82
C PHE A 214 -5.00 -31.64 -24.59
N GLN A 215 -4.20 -31.92 -25.61
CA GLN A 215 -3.05 -32.81 -25.51
C GLN A 215 -1.96 -32.23 -26.41
N GLY A 216 -0.81 -31.92 -25.82
CA GLY A 216 0.26 -31.21 -26.52
C GLY A 216 1.13 -30.41 -25.56
N LEU A 217 2.12 -29.72 -26.13
CA LEU A 217 2.95 -28.79 -25.39
C LEU A 217 2.39 -27.35 -25.55
N ILE A 218 2.59 -26.53 -24.52
CA ILE A 218 2.44 -25.07 -24.57
C ILE A 218 3.74 -24.47 -24.05
N ASP A 219 4.35 -23.57 -24.81
CA ASP A 219 5.59 -22.88 -24.42
C ASP A 219 5.22 -21.50 -23.85
N GLU A 220 5.19 -20.49 -24.71
CA GLU A 220 5.08 -19.10 -24.32
C GLU A 220 3.65 -18.55 -24.49
N LEU A 221 3.26 -17.61 -23.61
CA LEU A 221 2.00 -16.86 -23.66
C LEU A 221 2.27 -15.37 -23.43
N ARG A 222 1.88 -14.53 -24.39
CA ARG A 222 2.06 -13.06 -24.37
C ARG A 222 0.73 -12.33 -24.49
N ILE A 223 0.67 -11.11 -23.95
CA ILE A 223 -0.39 -10.14 -24.19
C ILE A 223 0.22 -8.79 -24.54
N THR A 224 -0.17 -8.23 -25.67
CA THR A 224 0.31 -6.94 -26.17
C THR A 224 -0.79 -5.89 -26.16
N ALA A 225 -0.48 -4.71 -25.64
CA ALA A 225 -1.33 -3.53 -25.74
C ALA A 225 -1.19 -2.93 -27.16
N GLY A 226 -2.30 -2.81 -27.88
CA GLY A 226 -2.32 -2.45 -29.30
C GLY A 226 -2.38 -3.65 -30.25
N VAL A 227 -2.17 -3.37 -31.54
CA VAL A 227 -2.03 -4.37 -32.61
C VAL A 227 -0.57 -4.34 -33.07
N PRO A 228 0.25 -5.39 -32.83
CA PRO A 228 1.58 -5.49 -33.40
C PRO A 228 1.55 -5.34 -34.92
N GLU A 229 2.61 -4.77 -35.50
CA GLU A 229 2.70 -4.50 -36.94
C GLU A 229 2.48 -5.77 -37.80
N ALA A 230 2.97 -6.90 -37.31
CA ALA A 230 2.75 -8.26 -37.86
C ALA A 230 1.26 -8.67 -38.01
N PHE A 231 0.33 -7.97 -37.35
CA PHE A 231 -1.11 -8.16 -37.45
C PHE A 231 -1.86 -6.90 -37.93
N ALA A 232 -1.14 -5.81 -38.25
CA ALA A 232 -1.76 -4.57 -38.73
C ALA A 232 -2.16 -4.66 -40.21
N ALA A 233 -1.31 -5.25 -41.05
CA ALA A 233 -1.53 -5.38 -42.50
C ALA A 233 -1.81 -6.84 -42.93
N PRO A 234 -2.57 -7.08 -44.02
CA PRO A 234 -2.74 -8.41 -44.61
C PRO A 234 -1.56 -8.76 -45.54
N GLY A 235 -0.42 -9.12 -44.96
CA GLY A 235 0.80 -9.55 -45.67
C GLY A 235 1.82 -10.15 -44.71
N ASP A 236 2.68 -11.06 -45.20
CA ASP A 236 3.55 -11.88 -44.34
C ASP A 236 4.51 -11.05 -43.47
N ALA A 237 4.59 -11.39 -42.18
CA ALA A 237 5.36 -10.65 -41.17
C ALA A 237 6.84 -11.10 -41.09
N PRO A 238 7.79 -10.19 -40.82
CA PRO A 238 9.19 -10.53 -40.55
C PRO A 238 9.40 -11.08 -39.13
N GLU A 239 10.54 -11.75 -38.89
CA GLU A 239 10.92 -12.23 -37.56
C GLU A 239 11.32 -11.08 -36.61
N PRO A 240 11.02 -11.17 -35.30
CA PRO A 240 11.38 -10.15 -34.32
C PRO A 240 12.89 -10.18 -33.97
N PRO A 241 13.49 -9.04 -33.58
CA PRO A 241 14.89 -8.97 -33.18
C PRO A 241 15.15 -9.65 -31.82
N PRO A 242 16.38 -10.11 -31.54
CA PRO A 242 16.75 -10.71 -30.27
C PRO A 242 16.75 -9.70 -29.11
N VAL A 243 16.46 -10.20 -27.91
CA VAL A 243 16.45 -9.41 -26.67
C VAL A 243 17.84 -8.85 -26.36
N GLY A 244 17.90 -7.57 -25.99
CA GLY A 244 19.14 -6.85 -25.64
C GLY A 244 19.51 -5.70 -26.58
N ALA A 245 18.88 -5.60 -27.75
CA ALA A 245 19.01 -4.42 -28.61
C ALA A 245 18.28 -3.20 -28.01
N ARG A 246 18.95 -2.04 -27.94
CA ARG A 246 18.27 -0.75 -27.78
C ARG A 246 17.34 -0.54 -29.00
N PRO A 247 16.18 0.14 -28.87
CA PRO A 247 15.34 0.47 -30.01
C PRO A 247 16.14 1.30 -31.03
N VAL A 248 16.37 0.74 -32.22
CA VAL A 248 17.01 1.47 -33.33
C VAL A 248 15.91 2.19 -34.08
N TYR A 249 15.87 3.51 -33.98
CA TYR A 249 14.88 4.32 -34.68
C TYR A 249 15.29 4.44 -36.15
N PRO A 250 14.41 4.12 -37.13
CA PRO A 250 14.75 4.23 -38.55
C PRO A 250 14.81 5.70 -38.98
N THR A 251 16.00 6.30 -38.88
CA THR A 251 16.31 7.66 -39.36
C THR A 251 16.33 7.77 -40.90
N ALA A 252 16.26 6.63 -41.60
CA ALA A 252 16.34 6.53 -43.06
C ALA A 252 15.03 6.95 -43.77
N GLY A 253 14.84 8.26 -43.99
CA GLY A 253 13.82 8.75 -44.93
C GLY A 253 13.62 10.26 -45.01
N ILE A 254 13.78 10.99 -43.90
CA ILE A 254 13.49 12.44 -43.85
C ILE A 254 14.81 13.22 -43.87
N ALA A 255 15.06 13.95 -44.96
CA ALA A 255 16.15 14.94 -45.02
C ALA A 255 15.79 16.12 -44.08
N ALA A 256 16.36 16.13 -42.88
CA ALA A 256 15.95 16.98 -41.76
C ALA A 256 16.47 18.43 -41.82
N ASP A 257 16.71 18.97 -43.02
CA ASP A 257 17.22 20.32 -43.24
C ASP A 257 16.13 21.37 -42.97
N ALA A 258 16.07 21.81 -41.71
CA ALA A 258 15.21 22.89 -41.26
C ALA A 258 15.59 24.23 -41.92
N PRO A 259 14.66 25.02 -42.48
CA PRO A 259 14.97 26.30 -43.12
C PRO A 259 15.72 27.27 -42.19
N GLU A 260 16.76 27.92 -42.72
CA GLU A 260 17.49 28.97 -42.01
C GLU A 260 16.62 30.23 -41.84
N SER A 261 15.92 30.32 -40.71
CA SER A 261 15.28 31.57 -40.30
C SER A 261 16.34 32.60 -39.91
N GLN A 262 16.50 33.63 -40.76
CA GLN A 262 17.29 34.83 -40.47
C GLN A 262 16.70 35.66 -39.31
N ASN A 263 15.46 35.39 -38.90
CA ASN A 263 14.81 36.05 -37.76
C ASN A 263 15.11 35.31 -36.44
N PRO A 264 15.22 36.02 -35.31
CA PRO A 264 15.28 35.39 -34.00
C PRO A 264 13.97 34.66 -33.71
N LEU A 265 14.05 33.37 -33.32
CA LEU A 265 12.90 32.54 -32.97
C LEU A 265 12.14 33.14 -31.78
N ARG A 266 10.80 33.05 -31.80
CA ARG A 266 9.90 33.53 -30.75
C ARG A 266 8.69 32.60 -30.63
N PHE A 267 8.07 32.55 -29.47
CA PHE A 267 6.76 31.94 -29.33
C PHE A 267 5.67 32.76 -30.03
N SER A 268 4.79 32.06 -30.74
CA SER A 268 3.72 32.58 -31.58
C SER A 268 2.55 31.59 -31.49
N PRO A 269 1.39 31.91 -30.88
CA PRO A 269 0.33 30.93 -30.66
C PRO A 269 -0.17 30.21 -31.92
N SER A 270 -0.12 30.88 -33.08
CA SER A 270 -0.47 30.32 -34.40
C SER A 270 0.73 29.83 -35.22
N GLY A 271 1.94 30.38 -35.00
CA GLY A 271 3.15 30.02 -35.76
C GLY A 271 4.06 29.00 -35.07
N THR A 272 3.86 28.71 -33.79
CA THR A 272 4.57 27.68 -33.03
C THR A 272 3.76 26.38 -33.02
N VAL A 273 4.38 25.28 -33.45
CA VAL A 273 3.81 23.92 -33.35
C VAL A 273 4.67 23.05 -32.44
N ILE A 274 4.04 22.05 -31.81
CA ILE A 274 4.73 21.05 -30.98
C ILE A 274 4.74 19.74 -31.75
N VAL A 275 5.91 19.13 -31.90
CA VAL A 275 6.09 17.89 -32.66
C VAL A 275 6.45 16.75 -31.72
N ILE A 276 5.69 15.68 -31.82
CA ILE A 276 5.97 14.35 -31.24
C ILE A 276 6.58 13.44 -32.32
N PRO A 277 7.19 12.30 -31.98
CA PRO A 277 7.65 11.32 -32.97
C PRO A 277 6.54 10.80 -33.90
N ASP A 278 6.88 10.42 -35.14
CA ASP A 278 5.96 9.74 -36.09
C ASP A 278 5.68 8.27 -35.69
N VAL A 279 6.55 7.67 -34.86
CA VAL A 279 6.33 6.35 -34.24
C VAL A 279 5.58 6.49 -32.91
N LEU A 280 4.97 5.40 -32.42
CA LEU A 280 4.26 5.36 -31.13
C LEU A 280 5.09 6.01 -30.00
N PRO A 281 4.69 7.20 -29.50
CA PRO A 281 5.53 7.97 -28.58
C PRO A 281 5.44 7.43 -27.16
N MET A 282 6.54 7.50 -26.41
CA MET A 282 6.57 6.98 -25.04
C MET A 282 5.77 7.88 -24.09
N SER A 283 5.33 7.29 -22.97
CA SER A 283 4.46 7.90 -21.95
C SER A 283 4.91 9.31 -21.55
N ALA A 284 6.21 9.48 -21.26
CA ALA A 284 6.81 10.74 -20.84
C ALA A 284 6.99 11.77 -21.98
N ASP A 285 7.19 11.36 -23.23
CA ASP A 285 7.28 12.29 -24.37
C ASP A 285 5.89 12.92 -24.66
N MET A 286 4.82 12.15 -24.47
CA MET A 286 3.43 12.65 -24.52
C MET A 286 3.07 13.56 -23.34
N GLU A 287 3.56 13.28 -22.12
CA GLU A 287 3.45 14.21 -20.99
C GLU A 287 4.16 15.53 -21.32
N SER A 288 5.37 15.44 -21.87
CA SER A 288 6.21 16.59 -22.26
C SER A 288 5.52 17.49 -23.30
N ALA A 289 5.01 16.91 -24.39
CA ALA A 289 4.27 17.65 -25.41
C ALA A 289 2.99 18.30 -24.86
N LYS A 290 2.27 17.62 -23.95
CA LYS A 290 1.08 18.16 -23.27
C LYS A 290 1.43 19.31 -22.31
N LEU A 291 2.57 19.26 -21.62
CA LEU A 291 3.04 20.36 -20.76
C LEU A 291 3.39 21.60 -21.58
N LEU A 292 4.11 21.45 -22.71
CA LEU A 292 4.39 22.58 -23.61
C LEU A 292 3.09 23.24 -24.08
N GLU A 293 2.13 22.45 -24.59
CA GLU A 293 0.83 22.97 -25.06
C GLU A 293 0.09 23.72 -23.95
N THR A 294 -0.14 23.06 -22.81
CA THR A 294 -0.92 23.61 -21.69
C THR A 294 -0.31 24.89 -21.11
N TRP A 295 1.01 24.92 -20.91
CA TRP A 295 1.65 26.02 -20.19
C TRP A 295 2.10 27.17 -21.09
N LEU A 296 2.38 26.94 -22.39
CA LEU A 296 2.54 28.04 -23.35
C LEU A 296 1.21 28.73 -23.63
N GLN A 297 0.09 27.98 -23.74
CA GLN A 297 -1.26 28.57 -23.84
C GLN A 297 -1.55 29.50 -22.65
N LYS A 298 -1.37 29.00 -21.41
CA LYS A 298 -1.54 29.82 -20.18
C LYS A 298 -0.58 31.01 -20.13
N ALA A 299 0.70 30.83 -20.45
CA ALA A 299 1.72 31.89 -20.42
C ALA A 299 1.49 32.99 -21.48
N HIS A 300 0.84 32.66 -22.60
CA HIS A 300 0.46 33.65 -23.61
C HIS A 300 -0.98 34.18 -23.47
N GLY A 301 -1.74 33.70 -22.48
CA GLY A 301 -3.11 34.15 -22.21
C GLY A 301 -4.12 33.74 -23.29
N VAL A 302 -3.92 32.58 -23.93
CA VAL A 302 -4.77 32.07 -25.01
C VAL A 302 -5.41 30.73 -24.66
N GLU A 303 -6.65 30.51 -25.08
CA GLU A 303 -7.37 29.23 -24.92
C GLU A 303 -7.01 28.21 -26.00
N THR A 304 -6.46 28.66 -27.13
CA THR A 304 -6.06 27.82 -28.26
C THR A 304 -4.77 28.34 -28.92
N GLY A 305 -4.01 27.45 -29.54
CA GLY A 305 -2.68 27.70 -30.09
C GLY A 305 -1.68 26.63 -29.65
N PHE A 306 -0.43 26.73 -30.09
CA PHE A 306 0.65 25.78 -29.74
C PHE A 306 0.27 24.31 -30.02
N GLN A 307 -0.36 24.04 -31.16
CA GLN A 307 -0.95 22.72 -31.45
C GLN A 307 0.12 21.62 -31.57
N ARG A 308 -0.18 20.45 -30.99
CA ARG A 308 0.55 19.21 -31.24
C ARG A 308 0.29 18.67 -32.66
N THR A 309 1.33 18.18 -33.32
CA THR A 309 1.29 17.68 -34.70
C THR A 309 2.43 16.68 -34.97
N SER A 310 2.46 16.04 -36.14
CA SER A 310 3.53 15.11 -36.54
C SER A 310 4.72 15.85 -37.16
N PRO A 311 5.92 15.23 -37.24
CA PRO A 311 7.06 15.77 -37.99
C PRO A 311 6.69 16.03 -39.45
N SER A 312 6.01 15.06 -40.06
CA SER A 312 5.52 15.11 -41.44
C SER A 312 4.55 16.26 -41.71
N ASP A 313 3.63 16.55 -40.78
CA ASP A 313 2.72 17.70 -40.86
C ASP A 313 3.45 19.03 -40.62
N ALA A 314 4.36 19.10 -39.64
CA ALA A 314 5.05 20.34 -39.29
C ALA A 314 5.88 20.90 -40.44
N ILE A 315 6.52 20.01 -41.24
CA ILE A 315 7.22 20.37 -42.47
C ILE A 315 6.25 20.99 -43.50
N GLN A 316 5.07 20.39 -43.69
CA GLN A 316 4.06 20.90 -44.63
C GLN A 316 3.42 22.22 -44.19
N ARG A 317 3.30 22.44 -42.86
CA ARG A 317 2.67 23.63 -42.27
C ARG A 317 3.55 24.89 -42.30
N ASN A 318 4.83 24.79 -42.69
CA ASN A 318 5.79 25.90 -42.76
C ASN A 318 5.80 26.77 -41.48
N ALA A 319 5.91 26.12 -40.32
CA ALA A 319 5.79 26.78 -39.01
C ALA A 319 6.93 27.78 -38.73
N GLU A 320 6.62 28.88 -38.05
CA GLU A 320 7.59 29.90 -37.61
C GLU A 320 8.57 29.33 -36.57
N LEU A 321 8.10 28.39 -35.75
CA LEU A 321 8.85 27.67 -34.73
C LEU A 321 8.31 26.25 -34.58
N VAL A 322 9.20 25.25 -34.57
CA VAL A 322 8.85 23.86 -34.26
C VAL A 322 9.49 23.48 -32.92
N LEU A 323 8.69 23.04 -31.95
CA LEU A 323 9.17 22.46 -30.69
C LEU A 323 9.11 20.93 -30.80
N ALA A 324 10.21 20.31 -31.23
CA ALA A 324 10.30 18.85 -31.38
C ALA A 324 10.68 18.19 -30.05
N VAL A 325 9.93 17.17 -29.64
CA VAL A 325 10.02 16.54 -28.30
C VAL A 325 10.34 15.05 -28.44
N GLY A 326 11.37 14.60 -27.72
CA GLY A 326 11.83 13.22 -27.76
C GLY A 326 12.63 12.88 -29.01
N ARG A 327 12.75 11.58 -29.32
CA ARG A 327 13.49 11.09 -30.50
C ARG A 327 12.71 11.37 -31.78
N THR A 328 13.09 12.45 -32.45
CA THR A 328 12.48 12.99 -33.68
C THR A 328 13.57 13.14 -34.75
N PRO A 329 13.23 13.28 -36.06
CA PRO A 329 14.21 13.37 -37.14
C PRO A 329 15.28 14.48 -37.01
N TRP A 330 15.05 15.47 -36.13
CA TRP A 330 16.01 16.55 -35.85
C TRP A 330 16.96 16.26 -34.68
N VAL A 331 16.91 15.07 -34.06
CA VAL A 331 17.88 14.59 -33.07
C VAL A 331 18.40 13.24 -33.54
N ALA A 332 19.69 13.17 -33.84
CA ALA A 332 20.33 11.90 -34.20
C ALA A 332 20.56 11.05 -32.93
N ASP A 333 20.49 9.72 -33.04
CA ASP A 333 20.72 8.83 -31.89
C ASP A 333 22.17 8.94 -31.38
N GLU A 334 23.12 9.31 -32.25
CA GLU A 334 24.50 9.66 -31.92
C GLU A 334 24.60 10.95 -31.09
N GLU A 335 23.73 11.95 -31.31
CA GLU A 335 23.67 13.18 -30.49
C GLU A 335 23.14 12.91 -29.07
N LEU A 336 22.53 11.74 -28.83
CA LEU A 336 22.07 11.28 -27.52
C LEU A 336 23.00 10.21 -26.90
N ALA A 337 23.98 9.69 -27.63
CA ALA A 337 24.87 8.63 -27.14
C ALA A 337 25.79 9.09 -26.01
N ASP A 338 26.28 10.33 -26.09
CA ASP A 338 27.13 10.99 -25.08
C ASP A 338 26.31 11.72 -23.99
N VAL A 339 24.97 11.68 -24.06
CA VAL A 339 24.08 12.35 -23.10
C VAL A 339 23.77 11.41 -21.94
N ASP A 340 23.97 11.89 -20.71
CA ASP A 340 23.67 11.13 -19.50
C ASP A 340 22.20 10.63 -19.49
N LEU A 341 21.96 9.43 -18.95
CA LEU A 341 20.63 8.80 -18.87
C LEU A 341 19.55 9.71 -18.23
N HIS A 342 19.97 10.56 -17.30
CA HIS A 342 19.14 11.56 -16.62
C HIS A 342 19.37 12.99 -17.13
N GLY A 343 20.30 13.19 -18.05
CA GLY A 343 20.54 14.45 -18.74
C GLY A 343 19.75 14.59 -20.06
N PHE A 344 19.73 15.80 -20.57
CA PHE A 344 19.00 16.18 -21.78
C PHE A 344 19.74 17.23 -22.61
N ILE A 345 19.35 17.31 -23.88
CA ILE A 345 19.73 18.37 -24.80
C ILE A 345 18.52 19.25 -25.13
N ILE A 346 18.78 20.55 -25.26
CA ILE A 346 17.92 21.50 -25.98
C ILE A 346 18.79 22.06 -27.09
N LYS A 347 18.38 21.93 -28.35
CA LYS A 347 19.23 22.27 -29.52
C LYS A 347 18.42 22.90 -30.64
N ARG A 348 18.95 23.95 -31.25
CA ARG A 348 18.37 24.63 -32.41
C ARG A 348 18.92 24.05 -33.71
N LYS A 349 18.03 23.78 -34.67
CA LYS A 349 18.35 23.51 -36.08
C LYS A 349 17.38 24.33 -36.94
N GLY A 350 17.85 25.40 -37.58
CA GLY A 350 17.01 26.30 -38.38
C GLY A 350 15.90 27.00 -37.56
N ASN A 351 14.64 26.67 -37.87
CA ASN A 351 13.42 27.04 -37.12
C ASN A 351 12.96 25.99 -36.10
N VAL A 352 13.64 24.85 -36.00
CA VAL A 352 13.36 23.78 -35.02
C VAL A 352 14.15 24.01 -33.74
N VAL A 353 13.49 23.81 -32.60
CA VAL A 353 14.08 23.58 -31.28
C VAL A 353 13.74 22.16 -30.90
N ALA A 354 14.74 21.30 -30.79
CA ALA A 354 14.59 19.94 -30.30
C ALA A 354 14.87 19.86 -28.80
N ILE A 355 14.08 19.07 -28.08
CA ILE A 355 14.20 18.77 -26.65
C ILE A 355 14.19 17.25 -26.49
N ALA A 356 15.28 16.64 -26.07
CA ALA A 356 15.40 15.18 -25.95
C ALA A 356 16.33 14.78 -24.79
N GLY A 357 15.95 13.72 -24.07
CA GLY A 357 16.75 13.16 -22.98
C GLY A 357 17.53 11.90 -23.37
N GLY A 358 18.56 11.56 -22.59
CA GLY A 358 19.14 10.21 -22.59
C GLY A 358 18.13 9.11 -22.21
N SER A 359 17.02 9.50 -21.57
CA SER A 359 15.80 8.70 -21.39
C SER A 359 14.54 9.57 -21.60
N PRO A 360 13.36 8.98 -21.86
CA PRO A 360 12.10 9.74 -22.01
C PRO A 360 11.75 10.59 -20.78
N ARG A 361 12.17 10.17 -19.58
CA ARG A 361 11.98 10.95 -18.35
C ARG A 361 12.92 12.16 -18.27
N ALA A 362 14.10 12.07 -18.89
CA ALA A 362 14.96 13.24 -19.07
C ALA A 362 14.45 14.18 -20.19
N THR A 363 13.72 13.68 -21.21
CA THR A 363 12.97 14.56 -22.15
C THR A 363 12.03 15.48 -21.36
N LEU A 364 11.25 14.91 -20.43
CA LEU A 364 10.33 15.64 -19.56
C LEU A 364 11.04 16.70 -18.71
N TRP A 365 12.21 16.38 -18.17
CA TRP A 365 13.04 17.35 -17.42
C TRP A 365 13.61 18.45 -18.31
N GLY A 366 14.00 18.14 -19.54
CA GLY A 366 14.36 19.12 -20.56
C GLY A 366 13.21 20.05 -20.93
N THR A 367 12.00 19.51 -21.07
CA THR A 367 10.78 20.29 -21.31
C THR A 367 10.46 21.23 -20.14
N VAL A 368 10.63 20.80 -18.89
CA VAL A 368 10.38 21.68 -17.74
C VAL A 368 11.52 22.71 -17.53
N HIS A 369 12.78 22.36 -17.82
CA HIS A 369 13.87 23.34 -17.88
C HIS A 369 13.62 24.39 -18.97
N PHE A 370 13.11 23.98 -20.14
CA PHE A 370 12.71 24.87 -21.22
C PHE A 370 11.59 25.82 -20.80
N LEU A 371 10.54 25.30 -20.14
CA LEU A 371 9.43 26.09 -19.61
C LEU A 371 9.88 27.10 -18.54
N ASP A 372 10.75 26.70 -17.60
CA ASP A 372 11.33 27.58 -16.57
C ASP A 372 12.18 28.70 -17.19
N ARG A 373 13.06 28.35 -18.14
CA ARG A 373 14.07 29.24 -18.69
C ARG A 373 13.55 30.19 -19.79
N PHE A 374 12.63 29.73 -20.64
CA PHE A 374 12.16 30.49 -21.80
C PHE A 374 10.71 30.95 -21.70
N ALA A 375 9.84 30.23 -20.98
CA ALA A 375 8.47 30.65 -20.71
C ALA A 375 8.27 31.19 -19.26
N GLY A 376 9.27 31.09 -18.40
CA GLY A 376 9.20 31.54 -17.00
C GLY A 376 8.27 30.72 -16.10
N VAL A 377 7.77 29.56 -16.57
CA VAL A 377 6.79 28.74 -15.86
C VAL A 377 7.46 27.83 -14.83
N ARG A 378 7.07 27.92 -13.55
CA ARG A 378 7.74 27.22 -12.44
C ARG A 378 6.77 26.52 -11.49
N PHE A 379 7.07 25.26 -11.18
CA PHE A 379 6.21 24.37 -10.38
C PHE A 379 6.68 24.32 -8.92
N TYR A 380 6.62 25.46 -8.21
CA TYR A 380 7.23 25.61 -6.89
C TYR A 380 6.72 24.60 -5.85
N MET A 381 5.40 24.44 -5.73
CA MET A 381 4.75 23.47 -4.85
C MET A 381 3.59 22.80 -5.64
N PRO A 382 2.92 21.75 -5.14
CA PRO A 382 1.87 21.06 -5.90
C PRO A 382 0.67 21.95 -6.29
N GLY A 383 0.05 21.63 -7.43
CA GLY A 383 -1.17 22.27 -7.92
C GLY A 383 -0.98 23.63 -8.61
N ASP A 384 -2.00 24.04 -9.38
CA ASP A 384 -1.97 25.26 -10.18
C ASP A 384 -1.81 26.54 -9.33
N LEU A 385 -2.35 26.57 -8.09
CA LEU A 385 -2.19 27.71 -7.18
C LEU A 385 -0.70 28.00 -6.86
N PHE A 386 0.15 26.98 -6.87
CA PHE A 386 1.58 27.08 -6.57
C PHE A 386 2.48 26.94 -7.82
N THR A 387 1.86 27.01 -9.00
CA THR A 387 2.58 27.18 -10.27
C THR A 387 2.68 28.68 -10.59
N SER A 388 3.89 29.16 -10.88
CA SER A 388 4.12 30.48 -11.44
C SER A 388 3.94 30.43 -12.95
N VAL A 389 3.13 31.35 -13.49
CA VAL A 389 2.91 31.53 -14.93
C VAL A 389 2.94 33.04 -15.22
N PRO A 390 4.09 33.60 -15.64
CA PRO A 390 4.14 34.98 -16.09
C PRO A 390 3.48 35.13 -17.46
N VAL A 391 2.95 36.32 -17.77
CA VAL A 391 2.47 36.64 -19.12
C VAL A 391 3.68 36.92 -20.01
N VAL A 392 4.00 35.99 -20.91
CA VAL A 392 5.18 36.03 -21.78
C VAL A 392 4.93 36.94 -22.98
N LYS A 393 5.69 38.03 -23.06
CA LYS A 393 5.78 38.84 -24.28
C LYS A 393 6.63 38.10 -25.32
N PRO A 394 6.33 38.15 -26.63
CA PRO A 394 7.11 37.45 -27.66
C PRO A 394 8.58 37.91 -27.76
N ALA A 395 9.45 37.25 -26.99
CA ALA A 395 10.87 37.54 -26.87
C ALA A 395 11.72 36.55 -27.69
N PRO A 396 12.93 36.93 -28.14
CA PRO A 396 13.88 36.03 -28.77
C PRO A 396 14.29 34.85 -27.87
N LEU A 397 14.26 33.63 -28.42
CA LEU A 397 14.83 32.42 -27.83
C LEU A 397 16.36 32.41 -27.99
N ALA A 398 17.04 33.32 -27.29
CA ALA A 398 18.51 33.45 -27.31
C ALA A 398 19.19 32.50 -26.31
N GLY A 399 20.36 31.96 -26.67
CA GLY A 399 21.13 31.07 -25.79
C GLY A 399 20.42 29.74 -25.50
N ILE A 400 19.79 29.17 -26.53
CA ILE A 400 18.91 28.00 -26.44
C ILE A 400 19.64 26.66 -26.52
N ASP A 401 20.79 26.62 -27.19
CA ASP A 401 21.62 25.42 -27.32
C ASP A 401 22.32 25.08 -25.99
N MET A 402 21.97 23.93 -25.41
CA MET A 402 22.56 23.44 -24.16
C MET A 402 22.46 21.91 -24.03
N THR A 403 23.44 21.33 -23.35
CA THR A 403 23.40 19.95 -22.81
C THR A 403 23.46 20.07 -21.30
N VAL A 404 22.53 19.42 -20.59
CA VAL A 404 22.39 19.53 -19.13
C VAL A 404 22.31 18.13 -18.53
N ALA A 405 23.20 17.82 -17.61
CA ALA A 405 23.15 16.61 -16.79
C ALA A 405 23.03 17.01 -15.30
N PRO A 406 22.38 16.19 -14.46
CA PRO A 406 22.27 16.48 -13.04
C PRO A 406 23.61 16.25 -12.33
N PHE A 407 24.03 17.18 -11.48
CA PHE A 407 25.24 17.01 -10.66
C PHE A 407 25.14 15.77 -9.74
N VAL A 408 24.05 15.64 -8.98
CA VAL A 408 23.78 14.41 -8.22
C VAL A 408 23.16 13.38 -9.17
N ARG A 409 23.86 12.27 -9.38
CA ARG A 409 23.42 11.17 -10.26
C ARG A 409 22.05 10.63 -9.87
N SER A 410 21.80 10.52 -8.55
CA SER A 410 20.51 10.11 -7.98
C SER A 410 20.23 10.86 -6.68
N ALA A 411 19.18 11.68 -6.65
CA ALA A 411 18.72 12.52 -5.55
C ALA A 411 17.26 12.20 -5.22
N SER A 412 17.02 11.01 -4.66
CA SER A 412 15.66 10.48 -4.52
C SER A 412 14.96 11.08 -3.29
N LEU A 413 13.87 11.80 -3.52
CA LEU A 413 13.01 12.38 -2.47
C LEU A 413 11.87 11.39 -2.15
N SER A 414 11.81 10.94 -0.89
CA SER A 414 10.82 9.99 -0.37
C SER A 414 9.87 10.70 0.62
N GLY A 415 8.67 10.13 0.83
CA GLY A 415 7.68 10.67 1.77
C GLY A 415 6.70 11.73 1.23
N LEU A 416 6.83 12.16 -0.03
CA LEU A 416 5.94 13.17 -0.63
C LEU A 416 4.52 12.68 -0.97
N HIS A 417 4.29 11.36 -1.11
CA HIS A 417 3.06 10.78 -1.67
C HIS A 417 2.65 9.45 -0.97
N ASN A 418 1.36 9.09 -1.06
CA ASN A 418 0.79 7.85 -0.47
C ASN A 418 0.33 6.81 -1.51
N ASP A 419 -0.08 7.26 -2.68
CA ASP A 419 -0.77 6.39 -3.64
C ASP A 419 0.27 5.67 -4.49
N TYR A 420 0.01 4.39 -4.77
CA TYR A 420 0.85 3.55 -5.65
C TYR A 420 0.61 3.86 -7.14
N THR A 421 0.20 5.09 -7.46
CA THR A 421 0.06 5.59 -8.82
C THR A 421 1.43 5.98 -9.39
N THR A 422 1.63 5.73 -10.69
CA THR A 422 2.93 5.93 -11.35
C THR A 422 3.22 7.39 -11.73
N GLU A 423 2.23 8.28 -11.65
CA GLU A 423 2.41 9.71 -11.86
C GLU A 423 2.86 10.40 -10.56
N LYS A 424 3.99 11.12 -10.62
CA LYS A 424 4.54 11.93 -9.52
C LYS A 424 4.66 13.40 -9.97
N PRO A 425 3.57 14.17 -10.10
CA PRO A 425 3.57 15.38 -10.92
C PRO A 425 4.51 16.48 -10.42
N TRP A 426 4.77 16.57 -9.10
CA TRP A 426 5.71 17.56 -8.56
C TRP A 426 7.17 17.08 -8.65
N ASP A 427 7.46 15.83 -8.28
CA ASP A 427 8.80 15.23 -8.38
C ASP A 427 9.31 15.25 -9.83
N ASN A 428 8.45 14.82 -10.77
CA ASN A 428 8.76 14.79 -12.19
C ASN A 428 9.06 16.21 -12.71
N ARG A 429 8.27 17.23 -12.31
CA ARG A 429 8.47 18.61 -12.79
C ARG A 429 9.65 19.32 -12.12
N ASN A 430 10.00 18.97 -10.88
CA ASN A 430 11.19 19.48 -10.21
C ASN A 430 12.41 18.57 -10.40
N ALA A 431 12.33 17.67 -11.37
CA ALA A 431 13.40 16.81 -11.86
C ALA A 431 14.12 16.01 -10.75
N MET A 432 13.39 15.59 -9.72
CA MET A 432 13.92 14.74 -8.65
C MET A 432 14.26 13.36 -9.22
N ASN A 433 15.55 13.08 -9.38
CA ASN A 433 16.01 11.89 -10.06
C ASN A 433 16.24 10.71 -9.09
N ARG A 434 15.92 9.48 -9.51
CA ARG A 434 16.29 8.25 -8.80
C ARG A 434 16.91 7.30 -9.82
N ARG A 435 18.23 7.09 -9.77
CA ARG A 435 18.83 6.05 -10.61
C ARG A 435 18.39 4.68 -10.13
N ARG A 436 18.30 3.77 -11.09
CA ARG A 436 17.74 2.46 -10.85
C ARG A 436 18.76 1.60 -10.09
N GLY A 437 18.28 0.92 -9.07
CA GLY A 437 19.09 0.17 -8.12
C GLY A 437 18.25 -0.30 -6.93
N GLY A 438 18.78 -1.24 -6.15
CA GLY A 438 18.07 -1.86 -5.03
C GLY A 438 17.79 -0.90 -3.87
N SER A 439 17.04 -1.35 -2.85
CA SER A 439 17.03 -0.62 -1.58
C SER A 439 18.44 -0.62 -0.98
N HIS A 440 18.96 0.56 -0.65
CA HIS A 440 20.28 0.75 -0.03
C HIS A 440 20.32 0.31 1.45
N GLN A 441 19.17 -0.08 2.00
CA GLN A 441 18.94 -0.40 3.41
C GLN A 441 18.05 -1.64 3.54
N HIS A 442 18.26 -2.45 4.59
CA HIS A 442 17.38 -3.54 5.01
C HIS A 442 17.07 -4.64 3.96
N ASN A 443 17.99 -4.89 3.01
CA ASN A 443 17.71 -5.76 1.85
C ASN A 443 18.02 -7.26 2.10
N MET A 444 18.52 -7.63 3.28
CA MET A 444 19.04 -8.99 3.54
C MET A 444 17.98 -10.09 3.39
N PHE A 445 16.70 -9.82 3.66
CA PHE A 445 15.63 -10.81 3.48
C PHE A 445 15.34 -11.12 2.00
N ALA A 446 15.37 -10.11 1.13
CA ALA A 446 15.15 -10.29 -0.31
C ALA A 446 16.35 -10.95 -1.01
N LEU A 447 17.57 -10.67 -0.54
CA LEU A 447 18.80 -11.32 -1.00
C LEU A 447 18.90 -12.79 -0.54
N PHE A 448 18.51 -13.07 0.70
CA PHE A 448 18.66 -14.39 1.35
C PHE A 448 17.33 -15.01 1.82
N PRO A 449 16.33 -15.19 0.93
CA PRO A 449 14.99 -15.61 1.31
C PRO A 449 15.00 -17.07 1.85
N PRO A 450 14.40 -17.30 3.04
CA PRO A 450 14.32 -18.62 3.68
C PRO A 450 13.78 -19.74 2.79
N SER A 451 12.80 -19.43 1.95
CA SER A 451 12.20 -20.35 0.98
C SER A 451 13.21 -20.93 -0.02
N ARG A 452 14.29 -20.19 -0.35
CA ARG A 452 15.34 -20.60 -1.28
C ARG A 452 16.52 -21.28 -0.59
N TYR A 453 16.94 -20.78 0.59
CA TYR A 453 18.21 -21.20 1.19
C TYR A 453 18.12 -21.93 2.54
N ALA A 454 17.01 -21.87 3.29
CA ALA A 454 16.98 -22.48 4.64
C ALA A 454 17.10 -24.02 4.64
N LYS A 455 16.79 -24.69 3.51
CA LYS A 455 16.92 -26.14 3.35
C LYS A 455 18.31 -26.60 2.91
N THR A 456 19.00 -25.80 2.09
CA THR A 456 20.27 -26.14 1.41
C THR A 456 21.47 -25.48 2.05
N HIS A 457 21.28 -24.30 2.63
CA HIS A 457 22.28 -23.47 3.28
C HIS A 457 21.79 -22.91 4.63
N PRO A 458 21.26 -23.73 5.56
CA PRO A 458 20.84 -23.24 6.88
C PRO A 458 21.97 -22.49 7.62
N GLU A 459 23.24 -22.82 7.37
CA GLU A 459 24.43 -22.19 7.95
C GLU A 459 24.48 -20.67 7.87
N ILE A 460 23.92 -20.06 6.81
CA ILE A 460 23.98 -18.61 6.56
C ILE A 460 23.05 -17.80 7.48
N TYR A 461 22.12 -18.45 8.18
CA TYR A 461 21.19 -17.79 9.09
C TYR A 461 21.81 -17.65 10.51
N PRO A 462 21.36 -16.70 11.34
CA PRO A 462 22.00 -16.45 12.62
C PRO A 462 21.72 -17.56 13.64
N ILE A 463 22.68 -17.79 14.54
CA ILE A 463 22.45 -18.48 15.81
C ILE A 463 22.15 -17.40 16.85
N MET A 464 21.02 -17.45 17.54
CA MET A 464 20.67 -16.53 18.63
C MET A 464 20.13 -17.35 19.82
N ASP A 465 20.59 -17.04 21.02
CA ASP A 465 20.40 -17.81 22.25
C ASP A 465 20.65 -19.32 22.08
N GLY A 466 21.72 -19.63 21.33
CA GLY A 466 22.16 -21.01 21.04
C GLY A 466 21.34 -21.76 19.99
N LYS A 467 20.24 -21.19 19.47
CA LYS A 467 19.39 -21.80 18.44
C LYS A 467 19.57 -21.10 17.10
N ARG A 468 19.42 -21.83 15.99
CA ARG A 468 19.42 -21.22 14.65
C ARG A 468 18.06 -20.60 14.36
N LEU A 469 17.99 -19.27 14.24
CA LEU A 469 16.78 -18.59 13.77
C LEU A 469 16.73 -18.71 12.24
N ILE A 470 15.70 -19.36 11.73
CA ILE A 470 15.27 -19.17 10.34
C ILE A 470 14.17 -18.10 10.39
N PRO A 471 14.34 -16.93 9.75
CA PRO A 471 13.33 -15.88 9.77
C PRO A 471 12.16 -16.22 8.85
N ASP A 472 11.08 -15.46 8.98
CA ASP A 472 9.95 -15.38 8.05
C ASP A 472 9.65 -13.92 7.69
N SER A 473 8.60 -13.67 6.91
CA SER A 473 8.18 -12.31 6.49
C SER A 473 7.64 -11.43 7.62
N THR A 474 7.44 -11.97 8.83
CA THR A 474 7.04 -11.21 10.03
C THR A 474 8.23 -10.96 10.97
N THR A 475 9.30 -11.73 10.82
CA THR A 475 10.49 -11.72 11.68
C THR A 475 11.28 -10.43 11.51
N ARG A 476 11.02 -9.47 12.40
CA ARG A 476 11.85 -8.27 12.55
C ARG A 476 13.11 -8.60 13.35
N HIS A 477 14.10 -7.72 13.28
CA HIS A 477 15.31 -7.78 14.09
C HIS A 477 16.13 -9.09 13.95
N TRP A 478 16.64 -9.36 12.74
CA TRP A 478 17.61 -10.42 12.48
C TRP A 478 18.62 -9.98 11.41
N GLN A 479 19.78 -10.65 11.34
CA GLN A 479 20.81 -10.47 10.30
C GLN A 479 21.39 -11.82 9.88
N PRO A 480 21.86 -12.00 8.63
CA PRO A 480 22.62 -13.19 8.25
C PRO A 480 23.88 -13.41 9.10
N CYS A 481 24.38 -14.65 9.09
CA CYS A 481 25.66 -15.03 9.67
C CYS A 481 26.81 -14.50 8.81
N LEU A 482 27.15 -13.21 8.97
CA LEU A 482 28.17 -12.50 8.16
C LEU A 482 29.57 -13.17 8.18
N SER A 483 29.87 -14.04 9.14
CA SER A 483 31.13 -14.81 9.20
C SER A 483 31.07 -16.17 8.50
N GLU A 484 29.96 -16.52 7.82
CA GLU A 484 29.84 -17.75 7.02
C GLU A 484 30.34 -17.53 5.59
N PRO A 485 31.45 -18.15 5.15
CA PRO A 485 32.02 -17.91 3.82
C PRO A 485 31.02 -18.11 2.66
N LYS A 486 30.12 -19.09 2.77
CA LYS A 486 29.08 -19.34 1.75
C LYS A 486 28.09 -18.19 1.55
N LEU A 487 27.96 -17.27 2.52
CA LEU A 487 27.13 -16.07 2.34
C LEU A 487 27.65 -15.22 1.16
N VAL A 488 28.98 -15.20 0.94
CA VAL A 488 29.58 -14.50 -0.20
C VAL A 488 29.21 -15.18 -1.53
N ASP A 489 29.29 -16.51 -1.62
CA ASP A 489 28.86 -17.26 -2.83
C ASP A 489 27.40 -16.98 -3.20
N LEU A 490 26.52 -16.94 -2.21
CA LEU A 490 25.10 -16.68 -2.41
C LEU A 490 24.81 -15.20 -2.68
N GLY A 491 25.62 -14.29 -2.13
CA GLY A 491 25.59 -12.86 -2.40
C GLY A 491 25.99 -12.53 -3.84
N VAL A 492 27.09 -13.09 -4.34
CA VAL A 492 27.51 -12.94 -5.74
C VAL A 492 26.42 -13.44 -6.69
N LYS A 493 25.88 -14.64 -6.44
CA LYS A 493 24.77 -15.21 -7.22
C LYS A 493 23.46 -14.41 -7.11
N ALA A 494 23.26 -13.65 -6.04
CA ALA A 494 22.11 -12.73 -5.92
C ALA A 494 22.32 -11.45 -6.72
N ALA A 495 23.54 -10.90 -6.72
CA ALA A 495 23.88 -9.70 -7.49
C ALA A 495 23.92 -9.94 -9.00
N ILE A 496 24.49 -11.07 -9.46
CA ILE A 496 24.48 -11.45 -10.89
C ILE A 496 23.04 -11.51 -11.41
N ARG A 497 22.17 -12.35 -10.81
CA ARG A 497 20.74 -12.43 -11.18
C ARG A 497 20.02 -11.09 -11.16
N TYR A 498 20.35 -10.23 -10.20
CA TYR A 498 19.76 -8.90 -10.10
C TYR A 498 20.14 -8.02 -11.30
N PHE A 499 21.41 -8.01 -11.72
CA PHE A 499 21.85 -7.24 -12.87
C PHE A 499 21.53 -7.91 -14.22
N GLU A 500 21.36 -9.23 -14.27
CA GLU A 500 20.79 -9.95 -15.43
C GLU A 500 19.33 -9.54 -15.68
N THR A 501 18.51 -9.49 -14.61
CA THR A 501 17.10 -9.02 -14.74
C THR A 501 17.00 -7.50 -14.91
N TYR A 502 17.97 -6.74 -14.37
CA TYR A 502 17.95 -5.27 -14.37
C TYR A 502 19.27 -4.66 -14.89
N PRO A 503 19.59 -4.81 -16.19
CA PRO A 503 20.86 -4.32 -16.76
C PRO A 503 21.05 -2.81 -16.61
N ASP A 504 19.97 -2.03 -16.69
CA ASP A 504 19.96 -0.57 -16.49
C ASP A 504 20.28 -0.11 -15.05
N HIS A 505 20.43 -1.03 -14.09
CA HIS A 505 20.67 -0.66 -12.69
C HIS A 505 22.17 -0.46 -12.44
N GLU A 506 22.53 0.62 -11.75
CA GLU A 506 23.92 0.92 -11.40
C GLU A 506 24.39 0.14 -10.16
N TYR A 507 23.46 -0.20 -9.25
CA TYR A 507 23.83 -0.75 -7.95
C TYR A 507 22.80 -1.69 -7.32
N ILE A 508 23.28 -2.53 -6.41
CA ILE A 508 22.48 -3.40 -5.55
C ILE A 508 22.83 -3.14 -4.07
N GLY A 509 21.83 -3.06 -3.21
CA GLY A 509 22.04 -2.88 -1.78
C GLY A 509 22.26 -4.19 -1.05
N PHE A 510 23.35 -4.31 -0.32
CA PHE A 510 23.57 -5.31 0.73
C PHE A 510 23.35 -4.67 2.11
N GLY A 511 22.38 -3.75 2.16
CA GLY A 511 22.05 -2.93 3.32
C GLY A 511 21.59 -3.75 4.52
N VAL A 512 22.23 -3.48 5.64
CA VAL A 512 21.96 -4.02 6.98
C VAL A 512 20.51 -3.86 7.44
N MET A 513 20.01 -4.79 8.26
CA MET A 513 18.70 -4.69 8.93
C MET A 513 18.78 -3.85 10.21
N ASP A 514 17.70 -3.14 10.55
CA ASP A 514 17.55 -2.46 11.85
C ASP A 514 17.36 -3.50 12.97
N THR A 515 18.46 -3.87 13.62
CA THR A 515 18.47 -4.87 14.71
C THR A 515 19.55 -4.59 15.76
N ASN A 516 19.33 -5.09 16.98
CA ASN A 516 20.36 -5.26 18.01
C ASN A 516 20.83 -6.72 18.11
N ASP A 517 20.29 -7.62 17.29
CA ASP A 517 20.34 -9.07 17.46
C ASP A 517 21.17 -9.69 16.33
N PHE A 518 22.31 -10.27 16.72
CA PHE A 518 23.37 -10.70 15.81
C PHE A 518 23.78 -12.14 16.08
N CYS A 519 24.27 -12.82 15.04
CA CYS A 519 24.69 -14.21 15.14
C CYS A 519 25.75 -14.45 16.23
N GLU A 520 25.46 -15.40 17.12
CA GLU A 520 26.26 -15.84 18.26
C GLU A 520 27.10 -17.08 17.95
N CYS A 521 27.32 -17.42 16.67
CA CYS A 521 28.28 -18.47 16.33
C CYS A 521 29.68 -18.08 16.82
N PHE A 522 30.55 -19.08 17.05
CA PHE A 522 31.90 -18.86 17.58
C PHE A 522 32.70 -17.81 16.79
N ARG A 523 32.66 -17.91 15.45
CA ARG A 523 33.33 -16.97 14.52
C ARG A 523 32.79 -15.54 14.60
N CYS A 524 31.53 -15.32 14.94
CA CYS A 524 31.01 -13.96 15.13
C CYS A 524 31.43 -13.38 16.49
N ARG A 525 31.35 -14.19 17.55
CA ARG A 525 31.68 -13.75 18.92
C ARG A 525 33.16 -13.40 19.11
N THR A 526 34.07 -13.90 18.28
CA THR A 526 35.49 -13.49 18.29
C THR A 526 35.73 -12.03 17.86
N HIS A 527 34.74 -11.35 17.26
CA HIS A 527 34.82 -9.94 16.88
C HIS A 527 33.99 -9.00 17.78
N TRP A 528 33.39 -9.50 18.86
CA TRP A 528 32.60 -8.68 19.77
C TRP A 528 33.49 -7.90 20.74
N ASP A 529 33.28 -6.58 20.85
CA ASP A 529 34.00 -5.75 21.83
C ASP A 529 33.40 -5.89 23.25
N LYS A 530 34.13 -5.40 24.27
CA LYS A 530 33.69 -5.46 25.68
C LYS A 530 32.37 -4.70 25.94
N ASN A 531 32.01 -3.74 25.09
CA ASN A 531 30.80 -2.94 25.21
C ASN A 531 29.59 -3.67 24.58
N MET A 532 29.78 -4.40 23.47
CA MET A 532 28.78 -5.31 22.89
C MET A 532 28.42 -6.42 23.89
N VAL A 533 29.43 -7.04 24.51
CA VAL A 533 29.25 -8.08 25.54
C VAL A 533 28.56 -7.55 26.79
N ALA A 534 28.79 -6.29 27.16
CA ALA A 534 28.08 -5.64 28.27
C ALA A 534 26.63 -5.30 27.91
N ALA A 535 26.36 -4.88 26.67
CA ALA A 535 25.03 -4.45 26.25
C ALA A 535 24.00 -5.59 26.21
N LYS A 536 24.39 -6.81 25.80
CA LYS A 536 23.51 -7.99 25.90
C LYS A 536 23.20 -8.41 27.37
N ARG A 537 23.76 -7.72 28.39
CA ARG A 537 23.55 -8.02 29.82
C ARG A 537 22.70 -7.01 30.57
N GLU A 538 22.29 -5.90 29.96
CA GLU A 538 21.55 -4.83 30.63
C GLU A 538 20.44 -4.27 29.74
N GLU A 539 19.22 -4.81 29.88
CA GLU A 539 18.05 -4.44 29.06
C GLU A 539 17.47 -3.04 29.38
N THR A 540 17.95 -2.35 30.42
CA THR A 540 17.21 -1.27 31.09
C THR A 540 17.54 0.16 30.65
N ASP A 541 18.58 0.40 29.84
CA ASP A 541 18.90 1.75 29.32
C ASP A 541 18.84 1.83 27.79
N ALA A 542 17.73 2.36 27.27
CA ALA A 542 17.55 2.66 25.84
C ALA A 542 18.63 3.60 25.25
N ARG A 543 19.33 4.37 26.10
CA ARG A 543 20.45 5.25 25.69
C ARG A 543 21.75 4.48 25.47
N ARG A 544 21.89 3.27 26.04
CA ARG A 544 22.94 2.30 25.66
C ARG A 544 22.58 1.61 24.35
N ALA A 545 21.34 1.14 24.18
CA ALA A 545 20.88 0.45 22.97
C ALA A 545 21.15 1.23 21.66
N GLU A 546 20.76 2.51 21.59
CA GLU A 546 21.04 3.42 20.45
C GLU A 546 22.55 3.49 20.10
N MET A 547 23.41 3.48 21.12
CA MET A 547 24.86 3.60 20.99
C MET A 547 25.58 2.25 20.78
N VAL A 548 24.83 1.14 20.82
CA VAL A 548 25.28 -0.24 20.68
C VAL A 548 24.90 -0.81 19.32
N CYS A 549 23.66 -0.58 18.86
CA CYS A 549 23.19 -0.87 17.50
C CYS A 549 24.27 -0.51 16.46
N SER A 550 24.61 0.77 16.41
CA SER A 550 25.61 1.36 15.50
C SER A 550 27.04 0.79 15.58
N ARG A 551 27.39 0.01 16.62
CA ARG A 551 28.67 -0.72 16.67
C ARG A 551 28.56 -2.14 16.12
N MET A 552 27.43 -2.81 16.36
CA MET A 552 27.22 -4.20 15.95
C MET A 552 26.79 -4.27 14.49
N THR A 553 25.94 -3.34 14.04
CA THR A 553 25.44 -3.25 12.66
C THR A 553 26.54 -2.93 11.65
N HIS A 554 27.58 -2.18 12.04
CA HIS A 554 28.68 -1.75 11.17
C HIS A 554 30.08 -2.16 11.69
N GLY A 555 30.16 -3.26 12.43
CA GLY A 555 31.42 -3.80 12.95
C GLY A 555 32.32 -4.44 11.88
N PRO A 556 33.58 -4.79 12.21
CA PRO A 556 34.57 -5.28 11.23
C PRO A 556 34.13 -6.48 10.37
N VAL A 557 33.32 -7.39 10.92
CA VAL A 557 32.80 -8.57 10.19
C VAL A 557 31.91 -8.17 9.00
N TYR A 558 31.19 -7.05 9.11
CA TYR A 558 30.34 -6.58 8.02
C TYR A 558 31.17 -6.01 6.86
N TRP A 559 32.21 -5.22 7.17
CA TRP A 559 33.09 -4.65 6.15
C TRP A 559 34.01 -5.71 5.51
N ASP A 560 34.46 -6.71 6.28
CA ASP A 560 35.14 -7.90 5.76
C ASP A 560 34.27 -8.68 4.76
N TYR A 561 32.99 -8.91 5.09
CA TYR A 561 32.01 -9.51 4.17
C TYR A 561 31.82 -8.67 2.90
N MET A 562 31.63 -7.35 3.02
CA MET A 562 31.42 -6.45 1.88
C MET A 562 32.65 -6.40 0.95
N ASN A 563 33.87 -6.33 1.50
CA ASN A 563 35.11 -6.37 0.71
C ASN A 563 35.23 -7.68 -0.08
N LYS A 564 34.96 -8.83 0.56
CA LYS A 564 35.03 -10.16 -0.10
C LYS A 564 33.97 -10.35 -1.17
N LEU A 565 32.80 -9.73 -1.00
CA LEU A 565 31.73 -9.72 -2.01
C LEU A 565 32.09 -8.84 -3.21
N ALA A 566 32.58 -7.62 -2.97
CA ALA A 566 32.95 -6.68 -4.03
C ALA A 566 34.12 -7.20 -4.89
N ALA A 567 35.21 -7.67 -4.27
CA ALA A 567 36.39 -8.22 -4.96
C ALA A 567 36.08 -9.48 -5.79
N ARG A 568 34.99 -10.20 -5.50
CA ARG A 568 34.51 -11.29 -6.34
C ARG A 568 33.66 -10.79 -7.51
N LEU A 569 32.76 -9.85 -7.26
CA LEU A 569 31.89 -9.28 -8.28
C LEU A 569 32.68 -8.59 -9.41
N GLU A 570 33.82 -7.95 -9.09
CA GLU A 570 34.77 -7.43 -10.08
C GLU A 570 35.19 -8.49 -11.13
N THR A 571 35.33 -9.76 -10.71
CA THR A 571 35.75 -10.88 -11.58
C THR A 571 34.59 -11.69 -12.17
N GLU A 572 33.49 -11.84 -11.42
CA GLU A 572 32.37 -12.70 -11.81
C GLU A 572 31.32 -11.97 -12.67
N LEU A 573 31.14 -10.64 -12.55
CA LEU A 573 30.20 -9.88 -13.39
C LEU A 573 30.58 -9.88 -14.89
N PRO A 574 31.84 -9.62 -15.30
CA PRO A 574 32.22 -9.71 -16.72
C PRO A 574 32.10 -11.13 -17.28
N THR A 575 32.30 -12.14 -16.44
CA THR A 575 32.13 -13.56 -16.79
C THR A 575 30.67 -13.91 -17.06
N ALA A 576 29.72 -13.22 -16.42
CA ALA A 576 28.28 -13.27 -16.70
C ALA A 576 27.83 -12.34 -17.84
N GLY A 577 28.76 -11.75 -18.60
CA GLY A 577 28.46 -10.81 -19.69
C GLY A 577 28.09 -9.39 -19.24
N ILE A 578 28.11 -9.10 -17.94
CA ILE A 578 27.79 -7.78 -17.38
C ILE A 578 29.05 -6.93 -17.38
N THR A 579 29.27 -6.18 -18.46
CA THR A 579 30.47 -5.36 -18.67
C THR A 579 30.37 -3.93 -18.13
N ASP A 580 29.15 -3.43 -17.88
CA ASP A 580 28.95 -2.12 -17.24
C ASP A 580 29.42 -2.14 -15.79
N LYS A 581 30.11 -1.09 -15.34
CA LYS A 581 30.51 -0.97 -13.94
C LYS A 581 29.29 -0.93 -13.02
N LYS A 582 29.20 -1.90 -12.10
CA LYS A 582 28.17 -1.99 -11.06
C LYS A 582 28.77 -1.73 -9.66
N LEU A 583 27.95 -1.25 -8.72
CA LEU A 583 28.33 -1.02 -7.32
C LEU A 583 27.52 -1.91 -6.36
N ILE A 584 28.10 -2.20 -5.19
CA ILE A 584 27.33 -2.69 -4.03
C ILE A 584 27.24 -1.60 -2.96
N VAL A 585 26.08 -1.45 -2.33
CA VAL A 585 25.84 -0.33 -1.40
C VAL A 585 25.34 -0.77 -0.03
N SER A 586 25.62 0.03 0.99
CA SER A 586 24.93 -0.06 2.28
C SER A 586 24.77 1.29 2.95
N ILE A 587 23.62 1.47 3.58
CA ILE A 587 23.41 2.45 4.64
C ILE A 587 24.48 2.36 5.74
N VAL A 588 24.89 3.52 6.28
CA VAL A 588 25.84 3.68 7.40
C VAL A 588 25.30 4.73 8.37
N TYR A 589 24.92 4.33 9.58
CA TYR A 589 24.22 5.24 10.49
C TYR A 589 25.12 6.30 11.13
N SER A 590 24.52 7.45 11.47
CA SER A 590 25.11 8.60 12.19
C SER A 590 26.04 8.25 13.36
N ALA A 591 25.75 7.15 14.05
CA ALA A 591 26.45 6.68 15.23
C ALA A 591 27.52 5.60 14.96
N ALA A 592 27.76 5.18 13.71
CA ALA A 592 28.84 4.25 13.34
C ALA A 592 30.20 4.90 13.62
N ARG A 593 30.79 4.60 14.79
CA ARG A 593 32.03 5.24 15.27
C ARG A 593 33.31 4.48 14.92
N GLN A 594 33.19 3.31 14.30
CA GLN A 594 34.32 2.47 13.93
C GLN A 594 34.47 2.50 12.42
N LEU A 595 35.63 2.96 11.96
CA LEU A 595 36.04 2.81 10.57
C LEU A 595 36.32 1.33 10.27
N PRO A 596 36.20 0.90 9.00
CA PRO A 596 36.74 -0.36 8.53
C PRO A 596 38.21 -0.56 8.95
N ASN A 597 38.59 -1.78 9.34
CA ASN A 597 39.97 -2.10 9.75
C ASN A 597 40.96 -2.08 8.57
N GLU A 598 40.44 -2.24 7.36
CA GLU A 598 41.16 -2.25 6.09
C GLU A 598 40.46 -1.28 5.13
N LYS A 599 41.11 -0.88 4.03
CA LYS A 599 40.45 -0.04 3.02
C LYS A 599 39.26 -0.77 2.39
N LEU A 600 38.23 -0.02 2.02
CA LEU A 600 37.07 -0.56 1.33
C LEU A 600 37.37 -0.76 -0.16
N HIS A 601 36.78 -1.80 -0.75
CA HIS A 601 36.82 -2.00 -2.19
C HIS A 601 36.24 -0.77 -2.92
N PRO A 602 36.83 -0.31 -4.04
CA PRO A 602 36.34 0.88 -4.75
C PRO A 602 34.90 0.76 -5.26
N ASP A 603 34.36 -0.46 -5.38
CA ASP A 603 32.98 -0.70 -5.82
C ASP A 603 31.96 -0.74 -4.68
N ILE A 604 32.39 -0.42 -3.45
CA ILE A 604 31.51 -0.25 -2.29
C ILE A 604 31.16 1.23 -2.14
N LEU A 605 29.86 1.54 -2.16
CA LEU A 605 29.34 2.85 -1.78
C LEU A 605 28.72 2.82 -0.38
N THR A 606 29.17 3.74 0.47
CA THR A 606 28.67 3.90 1.85
C THR A 606 27.67 5.04 1.93
N TRP A 607 26.43 4.74 2.32
CA TRP A 607 25.31 5.69 2.29
C TRP A 607 25.07 6.27 3.70
N HIS A 608 25.74 7.39 4.00
CA HIS A 608 25.85 7.97 5.34
C HIS A 608 24.57 8.65 5.80
N VAL A 609 24.00 8.22 6.92
CA VAL A 609 22.77 8.77 7.49
C VAL A 609 23.11 9.89 8.47
N PHE A 610 22.77 11.12 8.11
CA PHE A 610 22.77 12.25 9.04
C PHE A 610 21.90 13.38 8.49
N LYS A 611 21.27 14.16 9.39
CA LYS A 611 20.47 15.29 8.93
C LYS A 611 21.34 16.49 8.58
N TRP A 612 20.97 17.27 7.57
CA TRP A 612 21.65 18.54 7.26
C TRP A 612 21.77 19.47 8.49
N SER A 613 20.66 19.67 9.21
CA SER A 613 20.62 20.45 10.47
C SER A 613 21.50 19.88 11.59
N ASP A 614 21.62 18.57 11.64
CA ASP A 614 22.35 17.86 12.69
C ASP A 614 23.86 17.78 12.33
N GLY A 615 24.23 18.21 11.11
CA GLY A 615 25.61 18.29 10.63
C GLY A 615 26.48 19.21 11.49
N LEU A 616 25.97 20.40 11.85
CA LEU A 616 26.66 21.33 12.75
C LEU A 616 26.76 20.78 14.18
N ILE A 617 25.68 20.13 14.66
CA ILE A 617 25.56 19.58 16.03
C ILE A 617 26.57 18.45 16.27
N ASP A 618 26.62 17.46 15.37
CA ASP A 618 27.51 16.29 15.48
C ASP A 618 28.93 16.56 14.95
N LYS A 619 29.24 17.81 14.57
CA LYS A 619 30.51 18.21 13.91
C LYS A 619 30.81 17.44 12.62
N ARG A 620 29.79 17.08 11.84
CA ARG A 620 29.94 16.58 10.45
C ARG A 620 30.06 17.70 9.43
N LEU A 621 29.47 18.87 9.71
CA LEU A 621 29.76 20.14 9.04
C LEU A 621 30.45 21.02 10.08
N VAL A 622 31.74 21.30 9.89
CA VAL A 622 32.53 22.10 10.84
C VAL A 622 32.78 23.49 10.25
N PRO A 623 32.23 24.57 10.82
CA PRO A 623 32.52 25.93 10.38
C PRO A 623 34.02 26.24 10.47
N GLN A 624 34.55 26.93 9.47
CA GLN A 624 35.94 27.39 9.41
C GLN A 624 36.03 28.91 9.64
N PRO A 625 37.18 29.45 10.08
CA PRO A 625 37.33 30.89 10.35
C PRO A 625 37.18 31.82 9.13
N ASP A 626 37.24 31.27 7.92
CA ASP A 626 37.02 31.98 6.65
C ASP A 626 35.54 32.03 6.21
N GLY A 627 34.63 31.47 7.02
CA GLY A 627 33.20 31.37 6.72
C GLY A 627 32.78 30.13 5.93
N THR A 628 33.72 29.25 5.56
CA THR A 628 33.42 27.98 4.88
C THR A 628 33.10 26.86 5.87
N PHE A 629 32.82 25.65 5.35
CA PHE A 629 32.62 24.43 6.13
C PHE A 629 33.56 23.32 5.63
N LYS A 630 33.76 22.28 6.44
CA LYS A 630 34.37 20.99 6.03
C LYS A 630 33.60 19.77 6.56
N LEU A 631 33.84 18.59 5.98
CA LEU A 631 33.06 17.37 6.17
C LEU A 631 33.40 16.51 7.42
N GLY A 632 34.01 17.10 8.45
CA GLY A 632 34.02 16.57 9.82
C GLY A 632 34.63 15.16 9.97
N ARG A 633 33.78 14.13 10.05
CA ARG A 633 34.19 12.70 10.07
C ARG A 633 33.89 11.92 8.79
N MET A 634 33.24 12.53 7.79
CA MET A 634 33.17 11.92 6.46
C MET A 634 34.53 12.05 5.75
N ASP A 635 35.34 13.07 6.10
CA ASP A 635 36.76 13.16 5.76
C ASP A 635 37.49 11.83 6.14
N GLU A 636 37.28 11.33 7.37
CA GLU A 636 37.84 10.05 7.86
C GLU A 636 37.35 8.82 7.05
N TRP A 637 36.13 8.87 6.48
CA TRP A 637 35.60 7.81 5.64
C TRP A 637 36.12 7.86 4.20
N LEU A 638 36.38 9.06 3.65
CA LEU A 638 37.01 9.20 2.33
C LEU A 638 38.42 8.58 2.30
N GLU A 639 39.18 8.68 3.40
CA GLU A 639 40.50 8.05 3.53
C GLU A 639 40.45 6.50 3.40
N THR A 640 39.30 5.88 3.68
CA THR A 640 39.08 4.42 3.53
C THR A 640 38.98 3.97 2.07
N GLY A 641 38.73 4.88 1.12
CA GLY A 641 38.64 4.59 -0.32
C GLY A 641 37.23 4.30 -0.87
N SER A 642 36.18 4.30 -0.05
CA SER A 642 34.80 4.11 -0.53
C SER A 642 34.22 5.36 -1.21
N HIS A 643 33.38 5.16 -2.24
CA HIS A 643 32.45 6.20 -2.67
C HIS A 643 31.44 6.52 -1.55
N LEU A 644 31.03 7.78 -1.44
CA LEU A 644 30.01 8.20 -0.48
C LEU A 644 28.66 8.44 -1.17
N GLY A 645 27.59 8.09 -0.46
CA GLY A 645 26.25 8.63 -0.64
C GLY A 645 25.75 9.24 0.68
N HIS A 646 24.67 10.01 0.63
CA HIS A 646 24.10 10.69 1.79
C HIS A 646 22.61 10.40 1.97
N HIS A 647 22.18 10.08 3.19
CA HIS A 647 20.79 9.88 3.57
C HIS A 647 20.37 10.94 4.59
N ASP A 648 19.41 11.78 4.22
CA ASP A 648 18.86 12.87 5.05
C ASP A 648 17.40 12.61 5.45
N TRP A 649 17.05 13.11 6.62
CA TRP A 649 15.67 13.31 7.05
C TRP A 649 15.37 14.80 6.92
N ALA A 650 14.74 15.24 5.81
CA ALA A 650 14.52 16.67 5.55
C ALA A 650 13.33 17.26 6.32
N HIS A 651 12.35 16.42 6.63
CA HIS A 651 11.10 16.73 7.30
C HIS A 651 11.28 17.30 8.72
N GLY A 652 10.46 18.26 9.14
CA GLY A 652 10.29 18.55 10.57
C GLY A 652 9.83 17.30 11.34
N LYS A 653 10.27 17.10 12.60
CA LYS A 653 9.77 15.98 13.45
C LYS A 653 8.31 16.23 13.85
N GLY A 654 7.41 15.92 12.91
CA GLY A 654 5.97 15.96 13.05
C GLY A 654 5.39 17.37 13.05
N ILE A 655 5.23 17.96 11.84
CA ILE A 655 4.26 19.01 11.46
C ILE A 655 4.39 20.40 12.14
N LEU A 656 4.88 20.49 13.37
CA LEU A 656 4.58 21.55 14.33
C LEU A 656 5.53 22.76 14.35
N ILE A 657 6.72 22.67 13.73
CA ILE A 657 7.72 23.74 13.71
C ILE A 657 8.33 23.80 12.29
N PRO A 658 8.45 24.99 11.64
CA PRO A 658 9.11 25.12 10.35
C PRO A 658 10.58 24.75 10.47
N ARG A 659 11.13 23.99 9.51
CA ARG A 659 12.50 23.48 9.58
C ARG A 659 13.32 23.95 8.38
N ILE A 660 13.49 25.26 8.25
CA ILE A 660 14.25 25.90 7.16
C ILE A 660 15.75 25.94 7.51
N TYR A 661 16.62 25.58 6.56
CA TYR A 661 18.08 25.57 6.68
C TYR A 661 18.75 25.60 5.28
N THR A 662 18.13 26.33 4.36
CA THR A 662 18.45 26.30 2.92
C THR A 662 19.85 26.81 2.56
N GLY A 663 20.39 27.77 3.29
CA GLY A 663 21.79 28.21 3.16
C GLY A 663 22.78 27.15 3.63
N LEU A 664 22.53 26.55 4.80
CA LEU A 664 23.34 25.42 5.31
C LEU A 664 23.32 24.22 4.36
N MET A 665 22.16 23.95 3.74
CA MET A 665 22.00 22.91 2.72
C MET A 665 22.84 23.22 1.47
N SER A 666 22.83 24.46 0.98
CA SER A 666 23.68 24.89 -0.15
C SER A 666 25.18 24.64 0.11
N GLU A 667 25.69 25.05 1.27
CA GLU A 667 27.11 24.85 1.62
C GLU A 667 27.49 23.38 1.75
N ALA A 668 26.56 22.53 2.20
CA ALA A 668 26.78 21.08 2.25
C ALA A 668 26.81 20.45 0.84
N PHE A 669 25.95 20.89 -0.09
CA PHE A 669 26.01 20.45 -1.50
C PHE A 669 27.31 20.93 -2.20
N LYS A 670 27.81 22.15 -1.90
CA LYS A 670 29.13 22.64 -2.37
C LYS A 670 30.31 21.86 -1.80
N LEU A 671 30.15 21.23 -0.64
CA LEU A 671 31.11 20.25 -0.14
C LEU A 671 30.97 18.92 -0.88
N PHE A 672 29.76 18.42 -1.10
CA PHE A 672 29.54 17.18 -1.82
C PHE A 672 30.15 17.21 -3.24
N LYS A 673 30.08 18.36 -3.93
CA LYS A 673 30.80 18.62 -5.20
C LYS A 673 32.33 18.57 -5.08
N ARG A 674 32.90 19.04 -3.97
CA ARG A 674 34.36 18.99 -3.72
C ARG A 674 34.89 17.58 -3.44
N HIS A 675 34.02 16.63 -3.10
CA HIS A 675 34.37 15.27 -2.67
C HIS A 675 33.69 14.16 -3.52
N ASP A 676 33.18 14.50 -4.72
CA ASP A 676 32.48 13.59 -5.65
C ASP A 676 31.37 12.73 -5.00
N LEU A 677 30.59 13.34 -4.09
CA LEU A 677 29.44 12.68 -3.46
C LEU A 677 28.21 12.85 -4.37
N ILE A 678 28.00 11.84 -5.22
CA ILE A 678 27.04 11.88 -6.35
C ILE A 678 25.71 11.13 -6.11
N TYR A 679 25.47 10.62 -4.89
CA TYR A 679 24.22 9.93 -4.53
C TYR A 679 23.60 10.50 -3.25
N THR A 680 22.34 10.97 -3.31
CA THR A 680 21.57 11.39 -2.14
C THR A 680 20.18 10.73 -2.06
N HIS A 681 19.73 10.48 -0.83
CA HIS A 681 18.39 10.03 -0.50
C HIS A 681 17.84 10.96 0.59
N THR A 682 16.59 11.41 0.45
CA THR A 682 16.04 12.42 1.35
C THR A 682 14.61 12.07 1.70
N GLU A 683 14.33 11.80 2.97
CA GLU A 683 12.95 11.66 3.48
C GLU A 683 12.33 13.06 3.68
N GLY A 684 11.78 13.60 2.60
CA GLY A 684 11.05 14.86 2.54
C GLY A 684 9.56 14.67 2.70
N TYR A 685 9.09 14.25 3.89
CA TYR A 685 7.66 14.30 4.21
C TYR A 685 7.17 15.77 4.29
N PRO A 686 6.20 16.20 3.47
CA PRO A 686 5.90 17.60 3.30
C PRO A 686 4.83 18.09 4.28
N ASN A 687 5.15 19.13 5.03
CA ASN A 687 4.18 20.14 5.42
C ASN A 687 4.39 21.33 4.48
N TRP A 688 3.71 21.38 3.33
CA TRP A 688 3.99 22.39 2.29
C TRP A 688 3.83 23.82 2.79
N GLY A 689 2.88 24.07 3.71
CA GLY A 689 2.69 25.38 4.34
C GLY A 689 3.80 25.80 5.31
N LEU A 690 4.74 24.93 5.70
CA LEU A 690 5.91 25.31 6.50
C LEU A 690 7.25 25.06 5.79
N ASP A 691 7.40 23.89 5.17
CA ASP A 691 8.65 23.38 4.59
C ASP A 691 8.70 23.44 3.05
N GLY A 692 7.60 23.84 2.37
CA GLY A 692 7.47 23.75 0.92
C GLY A 692 8.60 24.37 0.09
N PRO A 693 9.04 25.62 0.36
CA PRO A 693 10.09 26.26 -0.44
C PRO A 693 11.46 25.57 -0.31
N LYS A 694 11.74 24.97 0.86
CA LYS A 694 12.97 24.21 1.11
C LYS A 694 13.06 22.97 0.21
N LEU A 695 11.92 22.29 0.00
CA LEU A 695 11.85 21.14 -0.90
C LEU A 695 12.09 21.54 -2.36
N TYR A 696 11.54 22.68 -2.81
CA TYR A 696 11.85 23.25 -4.12
C TYR A 696 13.35 23.59 -4.26
N ILE A 697 13.94 24.27 -3.27
CA ILE A 697 15.36 24.64 -3.28
C ILE A 697 16.26 23.39 -3.31
N HIS A 698 15.94 22.34 -2.54
CA HIS A 698 16.58 21.02 -2.63
C HIS A 698 16.48 20.42 -4.05
N GLY A 699 15.34 20.60 -4.72
CA GLY A 699 15.14 20.25 -6.13
C GLY A 699 16.04 21.00 -7.11
N ARG A 700 16.53 22.21 -6.77
CA ARG A 700 17.44 22.98 -7.63
C ARG A 700 18.91 22.67 -7.36
N ILE A 701 19.33 22.61 -6.10
CA ILE A 701 20.75 22.46 -5.73
C ILE A 701 21.34 21.07 -6.01
N HIS A 702 20.51 20.04 -6.24
CA HIS A 702 21.01 18.73 -6.68
C HIS A 702 21.30 18.67 -8.19
N TRP A 703 20.73 19.58 -8.99
CA TRP A 703 21.13 19.80 -10.38
C TRP A 703 22.34 20.74 -10.46
N ASP A 704 22.28 21.87 -9.75
CA ASP A 704 23.37 22.86 -9.69
C ASP A 704 23.69 23.24 -8.23
N PRO A 705 24.73 22.64 -7.61
CA PRO A 705 25.12 22.93 -6.24
C PRO A 705 25.79 24.30 -6.06
N ASP A 706 26.20 24.96 -7.15
CA ASP A 706 26.79 26.30 -7.10
C ASP A 706 25.71 27.41 -7.17
N ALA A 707 24.45 27.03 -7.44
CA ALA A 707 23.34 27.97 -7.58
C ALA A 707 23.14 28.85 -6.33
N ASP A 708 23.02 30.16 -6.54
CA ASP A 708 22.80 31.10 -5.44
C ASP A 708 21.36 30.99 -4.90
N VAL A 709 21.21 30.24 -3.82
CA VAL A 709 19.94 30.03 -3.10
C VAL A 709 19.25 31.34 -2.70
N ARG A 710 19.98 32.46 -2.55
CA ARG A 710 19.37 33.78 -2.28
C ARG A 710 18.60 34.31 -3.49
N LEU A 711 19.12 34.07 -4.70
CA LEU A 711 18.41 34.41 -5.94
C LEU A 711 17.21 33.50 -6.15
N ILE A 712 17.31 32.21 -5.82
CA ILE A 712 16.18 31.26 -5.87
C ILE A 712 15.08 31.69 -4.90
N TRP A 713 15.43 32.04 -3.65
CA TRP A 713 14.49 32.61 -2.66
C TRP A 713 13.84 33.89 -3.15
N ARG A 714 14.60 34.81 -3.75
CA ARG A 714 14.07 36.07 -4.26
C ARG A 714 13.10 35.85 -5.42
N GLN A 715 13.42 34.94 -6.35
CA GLN A 715 12.52 34.58 -7.45
C GLN A 715 11.24 33.91 -6.94
N PHE A 716 11.36 32.95 -6.00
CA PHE A 716 10.22 32.33 -5.32
C PHE A 716 9.32 33.37 -4.67
N ALA A 717 9.89 34.28 -3.87
CA ALA A 717 9.11 35.30 -3.16
C ALA A 717 8.39 36.25 -4.12
N ASN A 718 9.07 36.72 -5.17
CA ASN A 718 8.49 37.57 -6.21
C ASN A 718 7.32 36.87 -6.94
N ASP A 719 7.56 35.67 -7.48
CA ASP A 719 6.59 34.90 -8.27
C ASP A 719 5.35 34.48 -7.44
N MET A 720 5.57 34.19 -6.14
CA MET A 720 4.52 33.71 -5.27
C MET A 720 3.68 34.84 -4.65
N PHE A 721 4.30 35.95 -4.27
CA PHE A 721 3.68 36.95 -3.40
C PHE A 721 3.62 38.37 -3.97
N GLY A 722 4.34 38.67 -5.07
CA GLY A 722 4.30 39.98 -5.72
C GLY A 722 4.71 41.13 -4.77
N PRO A 723 3.87 42.15 -4.53
CA PRO A 723 4.19 43.22 -3.57
C PRO A 723 4.42 42.74 -2.13
N ALA A 724 3.93 41.55 -1.77
CA ALA A 724 4.19 40.91 -0.48
C ALA A 724 5.49 40.06 -0.44
N ALA A 725 6.33 40.10 -1.48
CA ALA A 725 7.56 39.33 -1.56
C ALA A 725 8.58 39.64 -0.45
N ASP A 726 8.77 40.93 -0.12
CA ASP A 726 9.73 41.36 0.91
C ASP A 726 9.41 40.76 2.29
N PRO A 727 8.22 40.97 2.90
CA PRO A 727 7.92 40.39 4.21
C PRO A 727 7.86 38.85 4.20
N MET A 728 7.48 38.21 3.09
CA MET A 728 7.52 36.74 3.00
C MET A 728 8.96 36.21 2.95
N HIS A 729 9.87 36.88 2.24
CA HIS A 729 11.30 36.54 2.27
C HIS A 729 11.90 36.77 3.66
N GLU A 730 11.55 37.88 4.31
CA GLU A 730 11.94 38.24 5.68
C GLU A 730 11.47 37.17 6.69
N TYR A 731 10.23 36.66 6.53
CA TYR A 731 9.65 35.57 7.33
C TYR A 731 10.46 34.25 7.21
N PHE A 732 10.77 33.80 5.99
CA PHE A 732 11.56 32.57 5.82
C PHE A 732 13.02 32.71 6.29
N THR A 733 13.61 33.90 6.13
CA THR A 733 14.97 34.20 6.62
C THR A 733 15.01 34.14 8.16
N THR A 734 14.06 34.78 8.81
CA THR A 734 13.86 34.76 10.28
C THR A 734 13.68 33.33 10.81
N LEU A 735 12.98 32.46 10.08
CA LEU A 735 12.84 31.03 10.43
C LEU A 735 14.12 30.22 10.25
N GLU A 736 14.94 30.52 9.23
CA GLU A 736 16.26 29.88 9.08
C GLU A 736 17.23 30.31 10.18
N GLU A 737 17.27 31.59 10.54
CA GLU A 737 18.06 32.10 11.67
C GLU A 737 17.62 31.49 13.01
N LEU A 738 16.30 31.36 13.25
CA LEU A 738 15.75 30.66 14.41
C LEU A 738 16.22 29.19 14.45
N TRP A 739 16.20 28.51 13.31
CA TRP A 739 16.58 27.10 13.25
C TRP A 739 18.08 26.87 13.45
N ILE A 740 18.93 27.74 12.87
CA ILE A 740 20.39 27.68 13.00
C ILE A 740 20.85 28.08 14.42
N SER A 741 20.20 29.06 15.05
CA SER A 741 20.58 29.58 16.38
C SER A 741 20.22 28.66 17.57
N LEU A 742 19.43 27.60 17.37
CA LEU A 742 19.16 26.55 18.37
C LEU A 742 20.40 25.72 18.76
N ASN A 743 21.50 25.86 18.03
CA ASN A 743 22.64 24.94 18.01
C ASN A 743 23.76 25.30 19.01
N ASN A 744 23.52 25.23 20.34
CA ASN A 744 24.63 25.34 21.32
C ASN A 744 24.41 24.78 22.74
N ASP A 745 23.24 24.22 23.07
CA ASP A 745 22.96 23.71 24.43
C ASP A 745 22.96 22.18 24.54
N VAL A 746 23.35 21.67 25.71
CA VAL A 746 23.47 20.22 26.01
C VAL A 746 22.10 19.53 26.17
N GLU A 747 21.00 20.27 25.97
CA GLU A 747 19.62 19.80 25.86
C GLU A 747 19.39 18.98 24.57
N ARG A 748 20.04 17.80 24.51
CA ARG A 748 20.07 16.76 23.45
C ARG A 748 18.67 16.15 23.14
N LYS A 749 17.63 16.96 22.93
CA LYS A 749 16.24 16.51 23.01
C LYS A 749 15.25 17.09 21.98
N LEU A 750 15.65 17.92 21.02
CA LEU A 750 14.80 18.27 19.85
C LEU A 750 14.34 17.02 19.06
N ASN A 751 15.08 15.92 19.15
CA ASN A 751 14.70 14.60 18.61
C ASN A 751 13.60 13.88 19.41
N ARG A 752 13.11 14.43 20.54
CA ARG A 752 11.99 13.90 21.35
C ARG A 752 10.91 14.98 21.51
N TRP A 753 9.67 14.64 21.13
CA TRP A 753 8.48 15.51 21.23
C TRP A 753 8.32 16.32 22.54
N PRO A 754 8.59 15.79 23.75
CA PRO A 754 8.34 16.52 25.00
C PRO A 754 9.21 17.76 25.20
N THR A 755 10.20 18.01 24.34
CA THR A 755 11.34 18.90 24.66
C THR A 755 11.80 19.74 23.47
N GLN A 756 10.94 19.86 22.45
CA GLN A 756 11.07 20.86 21.37
C GLN A 756 10.64 22.26 21.85
N PHE A 757 10.08 22.36 23.06
CA PHE A 757 9.31 23.49 23.58
C PHE A 757 9.92 24.10 24.86
N ASN A 758 11.26 24.04 25.00
CA ASN A 758 12.01 24.76 26.04
C ASN A 758 12.52 26.12 25.49
N SER A 759 11.58 27.01 25.13
CA SER A 759 11.88 28.25 24.43
C SER A 759 12.46 29.35 25.33
N LYS A 760 13.59 29.95 24.93
CA LYS A 760 14.17 31.15 25.54
C LYS A 760 13.39 32.41 25.11
N PRO A 761 13.37 33.51 25.90
CA PRO A 761 12.60 34.72 25.58
C PRO A 761 12.89 35.35 24.21
N ALA A 762 14.12 35.24 23.70
CA ALA A 762 14.48 35.69 22.35
C ALA A 762 13.67 34.96 21.26
N GLN A 763 13.54 33.64 21.36
CA GLN A 763 12.80 32.81 20.39
C GLN A 763 11.31 33.14 20.40
N GLN A 764 10.77 33.52 21.57
CA GLN A 764 9.41 34.03 21.71
C GLN A 764 9.20 35.38 21.02
N GLN A 765 10.25 36.21 20.89
CA GLN A 765 10.20 37.42 20.07
C GLN A 765 10.20 37.06 18.59
N THR A 766 11.12 36.20 18.15
CA THR A 766 11.22 35.72 16.76
C THR A 766 9.91 35.18 16.20
N ILE A 767 9.14 34.43 17.00
CA ILE A 767 7.81 33.93 16.61
C ILE A 767 6.78 35.06 16.44
N ARG A 768 6.81 36.10 17.27
CA ARG A 768 5.97 37.31 17.10
C ARG A 768 6.37 38.12 15.88
N ASP A 769 7.66 38.22 15.59
CA ASP A 769 8.19 38.91 14.41
C ASP A 769 7.71 38.21 13.13
N CYS A 770 7.81 36.88 13.07
CA CYS A 770 7.25 36.07 11.98
C CYS A 770 5.74 36.30 11.76
N ARG A 771 4.94 36.41 12.83
CA ARG A 771 3.51 36.74 12.74
C ARG A 771 3.29 38.15 12.16
N ALA A 772 3.99 39.16 12.66
CA ALA A 772 3.90 40.52 12.13
C ALA A 772 4.28 40.60 10.64
N LEU A 773 5.22 39.77 10.18
CA LEU A 773 5.61 39.66 8.77
C LEU A 773 4.53 38.98 7.91
N LEU A 774 3.91 37.90 8.39
CA LEU A 774 2.78 37.25 7.70
C LEU A 774 1.58 38.20 7.57
N ASP A 775 1.26 38.96 8.61
CA ASP A 775 0.13 39.89 8.61
C ASP A 775 0.41 41.11 7.70
N LYS A 776 1.66 41.62 7.71
CA LYS A 776 2.19 42.63 6.75
C LYS A 776 2.12 42.13 5.30
N ALA A 777 2.45 40.86 5.06
CA ALA A 777 2.34 40.23 3.74
C ALA A 777 0.87 40.14 3.28
N ALA A 778 -0.04 39.70 4.15
CA ALA A 778 -1.47 39.61 3.85
C ALA A 778 -2.08 40.98 3.49
N GLY A 779 -1.64 42.05 4.15
CA GLY A 779 -2.05 43.43 3.85
C GLY A 779 -1.49 44.00 2.54
N LEU A 780 -0.35 43.50 2.06
CA LEU A 780 0.28 43.91 0.80
C LEU A 780 -0.14 43.06 -0.41
N ALA A 781 -0.83 41.94 -0.19
CA ALA A 781 -1.26 41.07 -1.28
C ALA A 781 -2.39 41.72 -2.10
N GLU A 782 -2.23 41.79 -3.41
CA GLU A 782 -3.22 42.38 -4.32
C GLU A 782 -4.21 41.31 -4.78
N THR A 783 -3.69 40.24 -5.41
CA THR A 783 -4.49 39.21 -6.09
C THR A 783 -5.07 38.17 -5.13
N HIS A 784 -6.14 37.48 -5.57
CA HIS A 784 -6.73 36.36 -4.83
C HIS A 784 -5.74 35.22 -4.61
N GLN A 785 -4.92 34.88 -5.62
CA GLN A 785 -3.91 33.83 -5.53
C GLN A 785 -2.81 34.16 -4.50
N GLN A 786 -2.29 35.39 -4.49
CA GLN A 786 -1.32 35.84 -3.47
C GLN A 786 -1.90 35.69 -2.05
N LYS A 787 -3.16 36.09 -1.86
CA LYS A 787 -3.88 35.95 -0.57
C LYS A 787 -4.03 34.47 -0.16
N GLN A 788 -4.49 33.60 -1.06
CA GLN A 788 -4.59 32.16 -0.81
C GLN A 788 -3.23 31.51 -0.47
N ARG A 789 -2.15 31.92 -1.15
CA ARG A 789 -0.79 31.44 -0.88
C ARG A 789 -0.34 31.84 0.53
N ILE A 790 -0.47 33.11 0.90
CA ILE A 790 -0.07 33.62 2.24
C ILE A 790 -0.94 33.01 3.35
N GLU A 791 -2.23 32.81 3.10
CA GLU A 791 -3.18 32.17 4.02
C GLU A 791 -2.76 30.73 4.39
N LEU A 792 -2.17 29.96 3.45
CA LEU A 792 -1.62 28.62 3.74
C LEU A 792 -0.46 28.69 4.76
N PHE A 793 0.53 29.58 4.52
CA PHE A 793 1.65 29.78 5.45
C PHE A 793 1.17 30.32 6.80
N SER A 794 0.23 31.27 6.79
CA SER A 794 -0.35 31.89 7.98
C SER A 794 -1.11 30.90 8.87
N LYS A 795 -1.92 30.01 8.29
CA LYS A 795 -2.66 28.96 9.00
C LYS A 795 -1.75 27.89 9.59
N THR A 796 -0.83 27.36 8.78
CA THR A 796 0.07 26.30 9.23
C THR A 796 1.06 26.80 10.29
N PHE A 797 1.55 28.03 10.17
CA PHE A 797 2.41 28.67 11.19
C PHE A 797 1.68 28.93 12.51
N LYS A 798 0.37 29.20 12.48
CA LYS A 798 -0.40 29.46 13.71
C LYS A 798 -0.41 28.28 14.68
N LEU A 799 -0.31 27.04 14.18
CA LEU A 799 -0.14 25.87 15.04
C LEU A 799 1.22 25.87 15.79
N SER A 800 2.29 26.38 15.14
CA SER A 800 3.57 26.65 15.80
C SER A 800 3.44 27.77 16.86
N GLU A 801 2.80 28.89 16.53
CA GLU A 801 2.59 30.00 17.48
C GLU A 801 1.91 29.54 18.77
N TYR A 802 0.85 28.72 18.64
CA TYR A 802 0.14 28.16 19.78
C TYR A 802 1.04 27.33 20.70
N LEU A 803 1.89 26.49 20.13
CA LEU A 803 2.82 25.66 20.89
C LEU A 803 3.92 26.48 21.55
N PHE A 804 4.48 27.47 20.86
CA PHE A 804 5.41 28.42 21.48
C PHE A 804 4.72 29.25 22.58
N ARG A 805 3.45 29.64 22.42
CA ARG A 805 2.66 30.32 23.47
C ARG A 805 2.47 29.44 24.71
N MET A 806 2.14 28.16 24.53
CA MET A 806 2.06 27.18 25.62
C MET A 806 3.43 26.93 26.27
N ALA A 807 4.49 26.83 25.47
CA ALA A 807 5.87 26.56 25.89
C ALA A 807 6.40 27.59 26.90
N ALA A 808 6.06 28.87 26.71
CA ALA A 808 6.54 29.98 27.53
C ALA A 808 5.78 30.20 28.85
N LYS A 809 4.62 29.57 29.04
CA LYS A 809 3.85 29.71 30.28
C LYS A 809 4.42 28.82 31.39
N GLU A 810 4.37 29.29 32.63
CA GLU A 810 4.54 28.45 33.82
C GLU A 810 3.40 27.45 33.95
N LYS A 811 2.16 27.90 33.69
CA LYS A 811 0.94 27.07 33.69
C LYS A 811 0.07 27.33 32.47
N VAL A 812 -0.40 26.25 31.84
CA VAL A 812 -1.41 26.26 30.76
C VAL A 812 -2.78 25.91 31.35
N THR A 813 -3.86 26.13 30.60
CA THR A 813 -5.23 25.74 31.00
C THR A 813 -5.81 24.71 30.03
N GLN A 814 -6.80 23.90 30.47
CA GLN A 814 -7.43 22.90 29.60
C GLN A 814 -8.12 23.54 28.39
N ALA A 815 -8.78 24.69 28.57
CA ALA A 815 -9.40 25.43 27.47
C ALA A 815 -8.39 25.87 26.38
N GLU A 816 -7.13 26.12 26.73
CA GLU A 816 -6.07 26.38 25.74
C GLU A 816 -5.56 25.10 25.07
N VAL A 817 -5.55 23.96 25.76
CA VAL A 817 -5.31 22.66 25.11
C VAL A 817 -6.40 22.39 24.08
N ASP A 818 -7.67 22.61 24.45
CA ASP A 818 -8.81 22.37 23.58
C ASP A 818 -8.85 23.37 22.39
N GLU A 819 -8.49 24.65 22.59
CA GLU A 819 -8.30 25.64 21.51
C GLU A 819 -7.31 25.11 20.45
N VAL A 820 -6.16 24.58 20.89
CA VAL A 820 -5.08 24.13 19.99
C VAL A 820 -5.42 22.81 19.32
N LEU A 821 -6.08 21.89 20.02
CA LEU A 821 -6.55 20.62 19.46
C LEU A 821 -7.68 20.81 18.45
N GLU A 822 -8.59 21.76 18.68
CA GLU A 822 -9.63 22.08 17.69
C GLU A 822 -9.02 22.81 16.48
N TYR A 823 -8.10 23.76 16.72
CA TYR A 823 -7.40 24.44 15.63
C TYR A 823 -6.59 23.48 14.76
N ALA A 824 -5.95 22.46 15.34
CA ALA A 824 -5.22 21.44 14.60
C ALA A 824 -6.11 20.71 13.56
N LYS A 825 -7.37 20.42 13.88
CA LYS A 825 -8.33 19.82 12.91
C LYS A 825 -8.57 20.72 11.69
N THR A 826 -8.50 22.04 11.86
CA THR A 826 -8.66 23.02 10.76
C THR A 826 -7.43 23.16 9.87
N VAL A 827 -6.28 22.61 10.29
CA VAL A 827 -5.01 22.66 9.56
C VAL A 827 -4.67 21.28 8.95
N ILE A 828 -5.06 20.17 9.60
CA ILE A 828 -4.87 18.80 9.11
C ILE A 828 -6.08 18.42 8.24
N ILE A 829 -6.23 19.10 7.11
CA ILE A 829 -7.25 18.81 6.09
C ILE A 829 -6.71 17.71 5.15
N PRO A 830 -7.56 16.81 4.61
CA PRO A 830 -7.19 15.92 3.50
C PRO A 830 -7.01 16.68 2.17
N ASP A 831 -6.13 17.67 2.17
CA ASP A 831 -5.68 18.49 1.04
C ASP A 831 -4.20 18.11 0.75
N PRO A 832 -3.80 17.89 -0.52
CA PRO A 832 -2.40 17.61 -0.88
C PRO A 832 -1.38 18.66 -0.39
N MET A 833 -1.82 19.87 -0.01
CA MET A 833 -0.99 20.94 0.53
C MET A 833 -0.78 20.87 2.06
N THR A 834 -1.59 20.13 2.82
CA THR A 834 -1.53 20.13 4.29
C THR A 834 -1.47 18.73 4.89
N VAL A 835 -0.25 18.16 4.88
CA VAL A 835 0.23 17.02 5.70
C VAL A 835 0.26 15.64 5.02
N TYR A 836 1.48 15.14 4.82
CA TYR A 836 1.93 13.78 5.19
C TYR A 836 0.96 12.62 4.83
N ARG A 837 0.55 12.54 3.56
CA ARG A 837 -0.13 11.39 2.97
C ARG A 837 0.87 10.20 2.92
N GLN A 838 1.05 9.56 4.07
CA GLN A 838 1.74 8.28 4.38
C GLN A 838 1.32 7.80 5.77
N THR A 839 1.02 8.74 6.66
CA THR A 839 0.08 8.55 7.77
C THR A 839 -1.35 8.82 7.30
N ASN A 840 -2.34 8.23 7.97
CA ASN A 840 -3.71 8.71 7.95
C ASN A 840 -3.72 10.18 8.47
N PRO A 841 -4.57 11.10 7.94
CA PRO A 841 -4.84 12.38 8.61
C PRO A 841 -5.14 12.24 10.11
N GLN A 842 -5.73 11.10 10.53
CA GLN A 842 -5.86 10.75 11.94
C GLN A 842 -4.51 10.51 12.64
N ASP A 843 -3.56 9.69 12.13
CA ASP A 843 -2.26 9.52 12.82
C ASP A 843 -1.46 10.84 12.87
N ALA A 844 -1.65 11.73 11.89
CA ALA A 844 -1.10 13.08 11.93
C ALA A 844 -1.71 13.92 13.06
N TYR A 845 -3.03 13.84 13.26
CA TYR A 845 -3.73 14.43 14.39
C TYR A 845 -3.29 13.81 15.72
N ASP A 846 -3.30 12.48 15.87
CA ASP A 846 -2.88 11.75 17.08
C ASP A 846 -1.45 12.13 17.50
N ARG A 847 -0.53 12.32 16.55
CA ARG A 847 0.85 12.78 16.82
C ARG A 847 0.88 14.21 17.37
N ILE A 848 0.05 15.10 16.83
CA ILE A 848 -0.08 16.48 17.31
C ILE A 848 -0.77 16.52 18.67
N GLU A 849 -1.83 15.73 18.86
CA GLU A 849 -2.54 15.60 20.12
C GLU A 849 -1.63 15.09 21.22
N HIS A 850 -0.85 14.04 20.95
CA HIS A 850 0.16 13.52 21.87
C HIS A 850 1.19 14.59 22.24
N ALA A 851 1.64 15.42 21.29
CA ALA A 851 2.58 16.51 21.55
C ALA A 851 1.96 17.63 22.41
N VAL A 852 0.76 18.11 22.07
CA VAL A 852 0.03 19.15 22.81
C VAL A 852 -0.26 18.69 24.25
N ARG A 853 -0.76 17.47 24.43
CA ARG A 853 -1.04 16.88 25.76
C ARG A 853 0.25 16.67 26.57
N THR A 854 1.33 16.20 25.93
CA THR A 854 2.65 16.07 26.57
C THR A 854 3.19 17.42 27.05
N LEU A 855 3.06 18.49 26.25
CA LEU A 855 3.48 19.83 26.63
C LEU A 855 2.64 20.38 27.80
N ALA A 856 1.31 20.16 27.76
CA ALA A 856 0.42 20.53 28.86
C ALA A 856 0.86 19.88 30.19
N SER A 857 1.29 18.62 30.16
CA SER A 857 1.78 17.86 31.33
C SER A 857 2.90 18.56 32.10
N GLN A 858 3.76 19.27 31.37
CA GLN A 858 4.95 19.92 31.93
C GLN A 858 4.63 21.31 32.48
N ARG A 859 3.48 21.87 32.11
CA ARG A 859 3.03 23.22 32.46
C ARG A 859 1.79 23.18 33.35
N GLY A 860 1.80 22.29 34.35
CA GLY A 860 0.84 22.29 35.46
C GLY A 860 -0.61 21.94 35.12
N VAL A 861 -0.95 21.67 33.86
CA VAL A 861 -2.11 20.86 33.52
C VAL A 861 -1.74 19.42 33.86
N ASN A 862 -2.53 18.72 34.66
CA ASN A 862 -2.42 17.27 34.74
C ASN A 862 -2.74 16.72 33.35
N ALA A 863 -1.74 16.36 32.58
CA ALA A 863 -2.01 15.82 31.27
C ALA A 863 -2.73 14.48 31.39
N VAL A 864 -3.52 14.25 30.35
CA VAL A 864 -3.74 12.94 29.76
C VAL A 864 -2.38 12.43 29.20
N VAL A 865 -1.43 12.16 30.11
CA VAL A 865 -0.47 11.05 29.97
C VAL A 865 -1.33 9.79 29.84
N ASP A 866 -1.01 8.86 28.94
CA ASP A 866 -1.80 7.66 28.63
C ASP A 866 -2.58 7.15 29.85
N VAL A 867 -3.89 7.48 29.88
CA VAL A 867 -4.67 7.42 31.11
C VAL A 867 -5.18 6.01 31.31
N ALA A 868 -4.26 5.15 31.75
CA ALA A 868 -4.59 4.21 32.82
C ALA A 868 -5.17 5.05 33.97
N ARG A 869 -6.51 5.17 34.01
CA ARG A 869 -7.18 6.02 35.00
C ARG A 869 -6.83 5.43 36.36
N SER A 870 -6.38 6.26 37.31
CA SER A 870 -6.31 5.86 38.73
C SER A 870 -7.67 5.35 39.23
N ASP A 871 -8.72 5.81 38.54
CA ASP A 871 -10.12 5.58 38.80
C ASP A 871 -10.72 4.62 37.73
N GLN A 872 -9.89 3.89 36.98
CA GLN A 872 -10.36 2.82 36.10
C GLN A 872 -10.60 1.56 36.92
N PRO A 873 -11.72 0.86 36.69
CA PRO A 873 -11.93 -0.46 37.29
C PRO A 873 -10.78 -1.40 36.92
N ALA A 874 -10.42 -2.30 37.82
CA ALA A 874 -9.40 -3.31 37.55
C ALA A 874 -9.86 -4.24 36.41
N LYS A 875 -8.91 -4.84 35.67
CA LYS A 875 -9.24 -5.89 34.69
C LYS A 875 -9.98 -7.03 35.40
N GLY A 876 -11.22 -7.29 35.00
CA GLY A 876 -12.08 -8.32 35.61
C GLY A 876 -12.90 -7.84 36.81
N GLU A 877 -12.86 -6.55 37.16
CA GLU A 877 -13.81 -5.94 38.11
C GLU A 877 -15.24 -5.99 37.56
N THR A 878 -16.24 -5.93 38.45
CA THR A 878 -17.63 -6.28 38.13
C THR A 878 -18.64 -5.21 38.56
N TRP A 879 -19.53 -4.83 37.65
CA TRP A 879 -20.64 -3.91 37.89
C TRP A 879 -21.96 -4.69 37.89
N VAL A 880 -22.71 -4.65 39.00
CA VAL A 880 -23.97 -5.39 39.15
C VAL A 880 -25.17 -4.45 39.01
N VAL A 881 -26.11 -4.81 38.13
CA VAL A 881 -27.35 -4.07 37.87
C VAL A 881 -28.53 -4.87 38.41
N ASP A 882 -29.12 -4.44 39.52
CA ASP A 882 -30.32 -5.07 40.08
C ASP A 882 -31.57 -4.70 39.27
N LEU A 883 -32.20 -5.71 38.66
CA LEU A 883 -33.47 -5.57 37.94
C LEU A 883 -34.69 -5.74 38.87
N GLY A 884 -34.48 -6.23 40.09
CA GLY A 884 -35.50 -6.49 41.10
C GLY A 884 -35.98 -7.94 41.11
N ARG A 885 -36.58 -8.34 42.23
CA ARG A 885 -37.10 -9.71 42.50
C ARG A 885 -36.06 -10.84 42.31
N GLY A 886 -34.78 -10.56 42.57
CA GLY A 886 -33.70 -11.55 42.48
C GLY A 886 -33.05 -11.69 41.10
N ALA A 887 -33.56 -10.99 40.07
CA ALA A 887 -32.88 -10.89 38.79
C ALA A 887 -31.87 -9.72 38.80
N ALA A 888 -30.60 -10.02 38.52
CA ALA A 888 -29.56 -9.02 38.34
C ALA A 888 -28.69 -9.35 37.12
N ILE A 889 -28.06 -8.34 36.53
CA ILE A 889 -27.08 -8.48 35.44
C ILE A 889 -25.70 -8.16 36.00
N GLU A 890 -24.72 -9.04 35.79
CA GLU A 890 -23.32 -8.77 36.11
C GLU A 890 -22.55 -8.40 34.84
N LEU A 891 -21.96 -7.21 34.81
CA LEU A 891 -21.06 -6.75 33.76
C LEU A 891 -19.62 -6.82 34.25
N VAL A 892 -18.67 -7.10 33.36
CA VAL A 892 -17.24 -7.23 33.65
C VAL A 892 -16.47 -6.15 32.91
N TYR A 893 -15.47 -5.52 33.55
CA TYR A 893 -14.73 -4.42 32.96
C TYR A 893 -13.70 -4.87 31.90
N MET A 894 -13.86 -4.33 30.69
CA MET A 894 -12.94 -4.43 29.56
C MET A 894 -12.09 -3.16 29.49
N PRO A 895 -10.77 -3.20 29.77
CA PRO A 895 -9.92 -2.02 29.69
C PRO A 895 -9.75 -1.55 28.24
N ALA A 896 -9.48 -0.25 28.05
CA ALA A 896 -9.03 0.27 26.75
C ALA A 896 -7.74 -0.45 26.31
N GLY A 897 -7.56 -0.68 25.00
CA GLY A 897 -6.49 -1.53 24.53
C GLY A 897 -6.48 -1.74 23.02
N ARG A 898 -5.78 -2.79 22.57
CA ARG A 898 -5.64 -3.18 21.16
C ARG A 898 -5.59 -4.69 21.00
N PHE A 899 -6.00 -5.20 19.84
CA PHE A 899 -5.99 -6.63 19.51
C PHE A 899 -5.94 -6.84 17.99
N MET A 900 -5.67 -8.07 17.53
CA MET A 900 -5.83 -8.41 16.11
C MET A 900 -7.26 -8.85 15.84
N MET A 901 -7.94 -8.09 14.99
CA MET A 901 -9.36 -8.26 14.64
C MET A 901 -9.51 -8.91 13.27
N GLY A 902 -10.51 -9.78 13.09
CA GLY A 902 -10.63 -10.66 11.92
C GLY A 902 -9.74 -11.89 12.00
N SER A 903 -9.60 -12.64 10.91
CA SER A 903 -8.97 -13.97 10.93
C SER A 903 -7.90 -14.21 9.88
N THR A 904 -6.87 -14.97 10.26
CA THR A 904 -5.73 -15.22 9.37
C THR A 904 -6.11 -16.17 8.22
N PRO A 905 -5.36 -16.21 7.11
CA PRO A 905 -5.52 -17.24 6.09
C PRO A 905 -5.48 -18.67 6.66
N GLU A 906 -4.65 -18.89 7.69
CA GLU A 906 -4.49 -20.17 8.40
C GLU A 906 -5.69 -20.48 9.29
N GLU A 907 -6.23 -19.52 10.04
CA GLU A 907 -7.45 -19.71 10.85
C GLU A 907 -8.66 -20.04 9.95
N ARG A 908 -8.77 -19.38 8.78
CA ARG A 908 -9.83 -19.64 7.78
C ARG A 908 -9.62 -20.96 7.04
N ALA A 909 -8.37 -21.36 6.78
CA ALA A 909 -8.03 -22.67 6.22
C ALA A 909 -8.25 -23.81 7.22
N TRP A 910 -8.00 -23.59 8.51
CA TRP A 910 -8.35 -24.53 9.58
C TRP A 910 -9.87 -24.69 9.68
N ALA A 911 -10.60 -23.56 9.69
CA ALA A 911 -12.06 -23.52 9.74
C ALA A 911 -12.73 -24.30 8.60
N THR A 912 -12.16 -24.23 7.38
CA THR A 912 -12.65 -24.94 6.19
C THR A 912 -12.00 -26.32 5.97
N GLY A 913 -11.00 -26.68 6.79
CA GLY A 913 -10.25 -27.92 6.72
C GLY A 913 -10.95 -29.13 7.36
N LEU A 914 -10.22 -30.22 7.57
CA LEU A 914 -10.75 -31.47 8.13
C LEU A 914 -11.17 -31.36 9.61
N GLU A 915 -10.68 -30.36 10.33
CA GLU A 915 -10.98 -30.14 11.76
C GLU A 915 -12.13 -29.15 11.95
N GLY A 916 -12.08 -27.96 11.32
CA GLY A 916 -13.18 -26.98 11.38
C GLY A 916 -14.41 -27.33 10.53
N ARG A 917 -14.21 -28.01 9.39
CA ARG A 917 -15.23 -28.60 8.51
C ARG A 917 -16.24 -27.66 7.83
N ALA A 918 -15.99 -26.35 7.80
CA ALA A 918 -16.82 -25.37 7.07
C ALA A 918 -16.71 -25.44 5.52
N ALA A 919 -16.34 -26.60 4.96
CA ALA A 919 -15.98 -26.75 3.55
C ALA A 919 -17.17 -26.54 2.57
N PRO A 920 -16.93 -25.92 1.39
CA PRO A 920 -17.93 -25.84 0.33
C PRO A 920 -18.38 -27.24 -0.15
N GLY A 921 -19.68 -27.39 -0.44
CA GLY A 921 -20.24 -28.63 -1.00
C GLY A 921 -20.72 -29.67 0.01
N LYS A 922 -20.42 -29.51 1.32
CA LYS A 922 -21.14 -30.21 2.41
C LYS A 922 -21.81 -29.26 3.40
N GLY A 923 -22.07 -28.03 2.96
CA GLY A 923 -22.96 -27.10 3.63
C GLY A 923 -22.29 -26.10 4.58
N GLY A 924 -21.01 -25.79 4.36
CA GLY A 924 -20.49 -24.46 4.68
C GLY A 924 -20.96 -23.43 3.64
N ASP A 925 -21.22 -22.21 4.10
CA ASP A 925 -21.73 -21.05 3.37
C ASP A 925 -20.66 -19.97 3.11
N GLY A 926 -19.41 -20.27 3.47
CA GLY A 926 -18.26 -19.37 3.33
C GLY A 926 -18.29 -18.21 4.32
N ARG A 927 -18.64 -18.45 5.60
CA ARG A 927 -18.64 -17.41 6.65
C ARG A 927 -17.28 -16.76 6.83
N GLU A 928 -16.23 -17.56 6.72
CA GLU A 928 -14.85 -17.20 7.01
C GLU A 928 -14.31 -16.05 6.15
N ARG A 929 -14.92 -15.78 4.98
CA ARG A 929 -14.59 -14.61 4.15
C ARG A 929 -15.10 -13.27 4.70
N PHE A 930 -16.12 -13.27 5.56
CA PHE A 930 -16.80 -12.06 6.05
C PHE A 930 -16.19 -11.50 7.35
N GLU A 931 -15.12 -12.12 7.86
CA GLU A 931 -14.48 -11.78 9.13
C GLU A 931 -13.47 -10.61 8.97
N GLY A 932 -13.02 -10.40 7.73
CA GLY A 932 -11.94 -9.49 7.38
C GLY A 932 -10.56 -10.09 7.67
N ASP A 933 -9.54 -9.60 6.98
CA ASP A 933 -8.15 -9.99 7.22
C ASP A 933 -7.63 -9.42 8.57
N PRO A 934 -6.61 -10.04 9.20
CA PRO A 934 -6.12 -9.63 10.51
C PRO A 934 -5.61 -8.19 10.49
N ARG A 935 -6.24 -7.33 11.28
CA ARG A 935 -5.87 -5.91 11.44
C ARG A 935 -5.73 -5.56 12.90
N LEU A 936 -4.79 -4.67 13.23
CA LEU A 936 -4.69 -4.15 14.59
C LEU A 936 -5.84 -3.16 14.82
N THR A 937 -6.72 -3.46 15.77
CA THR A 937 -7.86 -2.61 16.14
C THR A 937 -7.71 -2.11 17.58
N ARG A 938 -8.04 -0.84 17.81
CA ARG A 938 -7.95 -0.13 19.08
C ARG A 938 -9.33 0.07 19.72
N ILE A 939 -9.52 -0.49 20.90
CA ILE A 939 -10.61 -0.11 21.80
C ILE A 939 -10.18 1.16 22.55
N ARG A 940 -10.72 2.30 22.11
CA ARG A 940 -10.34 3.64 22.60
C ARG A 940 -10.87 3.93 24.00
N ASP A 941 -12.13 3.55 24.26
CA ASP A 941 -12.78 3.66 25.57
C ASP A 941 -12.97 2.26 26.17
N GLY A 942 -12.48 2.06 27.40
CA GLY A 942 -12.80 0.83 28.14
C GLY A 942 -14.25 0.85 28.64
N PHE A 943 -14.91 -0.29 28.56
CA PHE A 943 -16.37 -0.48 28.71
C PHE A 943 -16.65 -1.68 29.62
N TRP A 944 -17.91 -1.87 30.03
CA TRP A 944 -18.33 -3.08 30.75
C TRP A 944 -19.19 -3.95 29.84
N LEU A 945 -18.99 -5.27 29.88
CA LEU A 945 -19.74 -6.23 29.07
C LEU A 945 -20.34 -7.33 29.95
N GLY A 946 -21.58 -7.73 29.68
CA GLY A 946 -22.26 -8.80 30.42
C GLY A 946 -21.41 -10.05 30.52
N ARG A 947 -21.24 -10.59 31.74
CA ARG A 947 -20.50 -11.86 31.95
C ARG A 947 -21.08 -12.95 31.05
N THR A 948 -22.40 -12.95 30.92
CA THR A 948 -23.21 -13.83 30.08
C THR A 948 -24.01 -12.99 29.08
N GLU A 949 -24.69 -13.67 28.18
CA GLU A 949 -25.87 -13.18 27.49
C GLU A 949 -26.98 -12.81 28.48
N LEU A 950 -27.96 -12.03 28.03
CA LEU A 950 -29.11 -11.65 28.83
C LEU A 950 -30.05 -12.86 29.00
N THR A 951 -30.44 -13.17 30.23
CA THR A 951 -31.26 -14.34 30.54
C THR A 951 -32.77 -14.09 30.36
N VAL A 952 -33.54 -15.16 30.22
CA VAL A 952 -35.02 -15.12 30.18
C VAL A 952 -35.60 -14.47 31.45
N GLY A 953 -35.02 -14.71 32.62
CA GLY A 953 -35.43 -14.06 33.87
C GLY A 953 -35.17 -12.55 33.87
N GLN A 954 -34.00 -12.13 33.38
CA GLN A 954 -33.66 -10.70 33.22
C GLN A 954 -34.54 -10.02 32.17
N TRP A 955 -34.78 -10.67 31.04
CA TRP A 955 -35.68 -10.19 29.98
C TRP A 955 -37.14 -10.05 30.47
N ARG A 956 -37.63 -11.02 31.26
CA ARG A 956 -38.98 -10.94 31.83
C ARG A 956 -39.16 -9.72 32.75
N ARG A 957 -38.12 -9.25 33.45
CA ARG A 957 -38.21 -7.99 34.22
C ARG A 957 -38.55 -6.81 33.33
N PHE A 958 -37.92 -6.67 32.17
CA PHE A 958 -38.21 -5.61 31.20
C PHE A 958 -39.65 -5.72 30.68
N VAL A 959 -40.09 -6.93 30.28
CA VAL A 959 -41.46 -7.14 29.77
C VAL A 959 -42.52 -6.84 30.83
N GLU A 960 -42.33 -7.28 32.08
CA GLU A 960 -43.23 -6.96 33.21
C GLU A 960 -43.25 -5.46 33.54
N ASP A 961 -42.08 -4.80 33.59
CA ASP A 961 -41.96 -3.40 34.00
C ASP A 961 -42.43 -2.41 32.91
N THR A 962 -42.74 -2.88 31.69
CA THR A 962 -43.09 -2.02 30.54
C THR A 962 -44.29 -2.46 29.70
N GLY A 963 -44.72 -3.72 29.79
CA GLY A 963 -45.72 -4.30 28.88
C GLY A 963 -45.19 -4.52 27.46
N TYR A 964 -43.87 -4.68 27.27
CA TYR A 964 -43.26 -4.81 25.94
C TYR A 964 -43.72 -6.07 25.18
N VAL A 965 -43.94 -5.90 23.88
CA VAL A 965 -44.30 -6.96 22.93
C VAL A 965 -43.20 -7.01 21.86
N THR A 966 -42.55 -8.17 21.70
CA THR A 966 -41.43 -8.33 20.76
C THR A 966 -41.86 -8.27 19.30
N ASP A 967 -40.92 -8.10 18.36
CA ASP A 967 -41.20 -8.20 16.92
C ASP A 967 -41.82 -9.56 16.54
N ALA A 968 -41.42 -10.65 17.22
CA ALA A 968 -42.02 -11.98 17.06
C ALA A 968 -43.47 -12.10 17.57
N GLU A 969 -43.88 -11.28 18.55
CA GLU A 969 -45.21 -11.32 19.16
C GLU A 969 -46.23 -10.35 18.51
N LYS A 970 -45.80 -9.47 17.62
CA LYS A 970 -46.68 -8.48 16.96
C LYS A 970 -47.59 -9.16 15.92
N PRO A 971 -48.74 -8.55 15.56
CA PRO A 971 -49.61 -9.10 14.51
C PRO A 971 -48.85 -9.23 13.17
N GLY A 972 -48.69 -10.46 12.69
CA GLY A 972 -47.90 -10.77 11.49
C GLY A 972 -46.40 -10.96 11.75
N GLY A 973 -45.96 -10.93 13.00
CA GLY A 973 -44.61 -11.33 13.41
C GLY A 973 -44.38 -12.83 13.25
N GLU A 974 -43.14 -13.20 13.02
CA GLU A 974 -42.67 -14.59 12.98
C GLU A 974 -41.24 -14.67 13.53
N THR A 975 -40.86 -15.84 14.03
CA THR A 975 -39.49 -16.14 14.45
C THR A 975 -39.03 -17.45 13.82
N GLN A 976 -37.73 -17.57 13.54
CA GLN A 976 -37.17 -18.78 12.93
C GLN A 976 -36.84 -19.81 14.01
N CYS A 977 -37.62 -20.89 14.06
CA CYS A 977 -37.50 -21.93 15.07
C CYS A 977 -37.08 -23.28 14.46
N PHE A 978 -36.50 -24.16 15.29
CA PHE A 978 -36.12 -25.51 14.88
C PHE A 978 -37.36 -26.37 14.61
N ASP A 979 -37.37 -27.06 13.47
CA ASP A 979 -38.43 -27.99 13.10
C ASP A 979 -38.20 -29.37 13.75
N LEU A 980 -38.82 -29.59 14.91
CA LEU A 980 -38.75 -30.88 15.64
C LEU A 980 -39.19 -32.07 14.77
N GLU A 981 -40.11 -31.86 13.82
CA GLU A 981 -40.62 -32.90 12.91
C GLU A 981 -39.67 -33.23 11.74
N TRP A 982 -38.57 -32.49 11.57
CA TRP A 982 -37.67 -32.59 10.42
C TRP A 982 -37.05 -33.99 10.27
N LYS A 983 -37.45 -34.73 9.24
CA LYS A 983 -37.00 -36.10 8.95
C LYS A 983 -35.88 -36.12 7.91
N SER A 984 -34.68 -36.53 8.32
CA SER A 984 -33.52 -36.68 7.44
C SER A 984 -33.63 -37.93 6.54
N SER A 985 -34.16 -37.76 5.32
CA SER A 985 -34.39 -38.85 4.34
C SER A 985 -33.28 -39.00 3.28
N SER A 986 -32.29 -38.12 3.25
CA SER A 986 -31.24 -38.09 2.22
C SER A 986 -29.95 -37.47 2.74
N LYS A 987 -28.80 -37.80 2.12
CA LYS A 987 -27.47 -37.46 2.65
C LYS A 987 -27.10 -35.97 2.67
N VAL A 988 -27.85 -35.11 1.96
CA VAL A 988 -27.95 -33.65 2.18
C VAL A 988 -29.33 -33.17 1.69
N PRO A 989 -30.18 -32.61 2.57
CA PRO A 989 -30.77 -31.28 2.33
C PRO A 989 -30.40 -30.27 3.45
N PRO A 990 -30.62 -28.95 3.29
CA PRO A 990 -29.70 -27.97 3.89
C PRO A 990 -30.14 -27.19 5.16
N HIS A 991 -31.42 -27.18 5.57
CA HIS A 991 -31.88 -26.30 6.66
C HIS A 991 -33.09 -26.88 7.44
N PRO A 992 -33.00 -27.11 8.76
CA PRO A 992 -34.12 -27.58 9.60
C PRO A 992 -34.86 -26.43 10.33
N TRP A 993 -34.75 -25.19 9.85
CA TRP A 993 -35.34 -24.01 10.50
C TRP A 993 -36.52 -23.51 9.67
N LYS A 994 -37.64 -23.22 10.33
CA LYS A 994 -38.86 -22.69 9.70
C LYS A 994 -39.39 -21.48 10.46
N ALA A 995 -40.01 -20.56 9.75
CA ALA A 995 -40.79 -19.48 10.34
C ALA A 995 -41.96 -20.05 11.15
N MET A 996 -42.22 -19.50 12.33
CA MET A 996 -43.40 -19.78 13.14
C MET A 996 -43.94 -18.49 13.74
N ALA A 997 -45.25 -18.25 13.60
CA ALA A 997 -45.94 -17.04 14.07
C ALA A 997 -46.60 -17.19 15.46
N ASP A 998 -46.53 -18.38 16.05
CA ASP A 998 -47.00 -18.67 17.41
C ASP A 998 -45.84 -18.81 18.44
N LYS A 999 -44.60 -18.52 18.00
CA LYS A 999 -43.37 -18.74 18.76
C LYS A 999 -42.68 -17.42 19.11
N SER A 1000 -42.00 -17.40 20.26
CA SER A 1000 -41.33 -16.22 20.82
C SER A 1000 -40.34 -16.66 21.90
N TRP A 1001 -39.73 -15.71 22.62
CA TRP A 1001 -38.87 -16.00 23.78
C TRP A 1001 -39.55 -16.81 24.91
N ARG A 1002 -40.89 -16.93 24.92
CA ARG A 1002 -41.64 -17.80 25.86
C ARG A 1002 -41.82 -19.25 25.38
N ASP A 1003 -41.79 -19.46 24.07
CA ASP A 1003 -41.79 -20.79 23.43
C ASP A 1003 -41.00 -20.72 22.12
N PRO A 1004 -39.69 -21.07 22.15
CA PRO A 1004 -38.84 -21.16 20.96
C PRO A 1004 -38.91 -22.52 20.23
N ASN A 1005 -39.95 -23.33 20.50
CA ASN A 1005 -40.18 -24.64 19.88
C ASN A 1005 -39.06 -25.68 20.07
N PHE A 1006 -38.32 -25.65 21.18
CA PHE A 1006 -37.30 -26.69 21.48
C PHE A 1006 -37.89 -28.00 22.03
N GLY A 1007 -39.19 -28.03 22.36
CA GLY A 1007 -39.85 -29.19 22.96
C GLY A 1007 -39.64 -29.35 24.48
N PHE A 1008 -38.99 -28.37 25.12
CA PHE A 1008 -38.90 -28.22 26.56
C PHE A 1008 -39.11 -26.75 26.96
N ALA A 1009 -39.48 -26.51 28.23
CA ALA A 1009 -39.66 -25.17 28.75
C ALA A 1009 -38.31 -24.52 29.07
N VAL A 1010 -38.01 -23.37 28.46
CA VAL A 1010 -36.82 -22.57 28.76
C VAL A 1010 -36.96 -21.91 30.13
N GLN A 1011 -35.92 -22.00 30.97
CA GLN A 1011 -35.93 -21.51 32.36
C GLN A 1011 -35.26 -20.13 32.48
N ASP A 1012 -35.41 -19.48 33.63
CA ASP A 1012 -34.99 -18.10 33.90
C ASP A 1012 -33.48 -17.84 33.79
N ASP A 1013 -32.67 -18.89 33.89
CA ASP A 1013 -31.20 -18.92 33.82
C ASP A 1013 -30.65 -19.22 32.41
N HIS A 1014 -31.51 -19.51 31.44
CA HIS A 1014 -31.14 -19.69 30.04
C HIS A 1014 -31.10 -18.33 29.31
N PRO A 1015 -30.31 -18.17 28.24
CA PRO A 1015 -30.28 -16.92 27.47
C PRO A 1015 -31.62 -16.65 26.78
N VAL A 1016 -31.97 -15.38 26.60
CA VAL A 1016 -33.14 -14.99 25.81
C VAL A 1016 -32.86 -15.18 24.32
N VAL A 1017 -33.82 -15.81 23.62
CA VAL A 1017 -33.79 -16.07 22.17
C VAL A 1017 -35.12 -15.66 21.54
N CYS A 1018 -35.23 -15.71 20.20
CA CYS A 1018 -36.40 -15.21 19.46
C CYS A 1018 -36.68 -13.71 19.72
N VAL A 1019 -35.62 -12.91 19.85
CA VAL A 1019 -35.67 -11.45 19.98
C VAL A 1019 -34.97 -10.79 18.80
N SER A 1020 -35.46 -9.63 18.36
CA SER A 1020 -34.84 -8.86 17.27
C SER A 1020 -33.81 -7.84 17.77
N TRP A 1021 -33.09 -7.19 16.85
CA TRP A 1021 -32.23 -6.05 17.18
C TRP A 1021 -33.05 -4.86 17.72
N ASN A 1022 -34.27 -4.65 17.22
CA ASN A 1022 -35.18 -3.63 17.75
C ASN A 1022 -35.55 -3.91 19.22
N ASP A 1023 -35.87 -5.17 19.52
CA ASP A 1023 -36.24 -5.65 20.85
C ASP A 1023 -35.06 -5.48 21.83
N ALA A 1024 -33.86 -5.90 21.42
CA ALA A 1024 -32.63 -5.76 22.21
C ALA A 1024 -32.26 -4.28 22.47
N ARG A 1025 -32.35 -3.41 21.45
CA ARG A 1025 -32.17 -1.95 21.63
C ARG A 1025 -33.29 -1.34 22.49
N ALA A 1026 -34.50 -1.90 22.52
CA ALA A 1026 -35.57 -1.43 23.40
C ALA A 1026 -35.26 -1.72 24.88
N PHE A 1027 -34.79 -2.93 25.20
CA PHE A 1027 -34.28 -3.28 26.54
C PHE A 1027 -33.17 -2.32 26.99
N CYS A 1028 -32.16 -2.10 26.13
CA CYS A 1028 -31.04 -1.20 26.40
C CYS A 1028 -31.49 0.24 26.72
N ARG A 1029 -32.43 0.81 25.93
CA ARG A 1029 -33.01 2.14 26.16
C ARG A 1029 -33.83 2.21 27.45
N TRP A 1030 -34.61 1.16 27.77
CA TRP A 1030 -35.37 1.08 29.03
C TRP A 1030 -34.44 1.10 30.23
N LEU A 1031 -33.40 0.24 30.24
CA LEU A 1031 -32.47 0.15 31.36
C LEU A 1031 -31.67 1.44 31.54
N THR A 1032 -31.22 2.05 30.44
CA THR A 1032 -30.61 3.39 30.46
C THR A 1032 -31.53 4.44 31.09
N LYS A 1033 -32.82 4.46 30.74
CA LYS A 1033 -33.78 5.39 31.34
C LYS A 1033 -34.01 5.11 32.83
N ARG A 1034 -34.15 3.84 33.21
CA ARG A 1034 -34.38 3.36 34.59
C ARG A 1034 -33.23 3.72 35.53
N GLU A 1035 -31.99 3.42 35.14
CA GLU A 1035 -30.81 3.63 35.99
C GLU A 1035 -30.34 5.10 35.99
N ARG A 1036 -30.60 5.86 34.92
CA ARG A 1036 -30.38 7.33 34.91
C ARG A 1036 -31.41 8.06 35.79
N ALA A 1037 -32.67 7.66 35.76
CA ALA A 1037 -33.73 8.22 36.61
C ALA A 1037 -33.54 7.94 38.11
N THR A 1038 -32.69 6.96 38.47
CA THR A 1038 -32.34 6.62 39.86
C THR A 1038 -30.93 7.09 40.26
N GLY A 1039 -30.23 7.82 39.39
CA GLY A 1039 -28.89 8.36 39.66
C GLY A 1039 -27.77 7.31 39.74
N ARG A 1040 -28.04 6.05 39.37
CA ARG A 1040 -27.05 4.96 39.42
C ARG A 1040 -26.21 4.82 38.16
N LEU A 1041 -26.69 5.33 37.03
CA LEU A 1041 -25.92 5.39 35.78
C LEU A 1041 -25.07 6.67 35.73
N PRO A 1042 -23.72 6.59 35.66
CA PRO A 1042 -22.86 7.75 35.54
C PRO A 1042 -23.15 8.61 34.29
N GLU A 1043 -22.83 9.91 34.39
CA GLU A 1043 -22.92 10.82 33.26
C GLU A 1043 -21.97 10.39 32.12
N GLY A 1044 -22.40 10.58 30.87
CA GLY A 1044 -21.66 10.16 29.69
C GLY A 1044 -21.70 8.65 29.37
N LEU A 1045 -22.38 7.82 30.16
CA LEU A 1045 -22.55 6.39 29.90
C LEU A 1045 -24.00 6.00 29.56
N GLU A 1046 -24.16 4.93 28.77
CA GLU A 1046 -25.44 4.27 28.49
C GLU A 1046 -25.32 2.75 28.43
N TYR A 1047 -26.44 2.06 28.66
CA TYR A 1047 -26.58 0.64 28.35
C TYR A 1047 -27.00 0.49 26.88
N ARG A 1048 -26.26 -0.33 26.14
CA ARG A 1048 -26.40 -0.57 24.70
C ARG A 1048 -25.96 -1.98 24.34
N LEU A 1049 -26.04 -2.32 23.05
CA LEU A 1049 -25.35 -3.49 22.50
C LEU A 1049 -23.83 -3.19 22.39
N PRO A 1050 -22.95 -4.21 22.46
CA PRO A 1050 -21.55 -4.05 22.10
C PRO A 1050 -21.41 -3.70 20.61
N THR A 1051 -20.33 -3.03 20.24
CA THR A 1051 -19.93 -2.95 18.83
C THR A 1051 -19.28 -4.24 18.35
N ASP A 1052 -19.19 -4.40 17.04
CA ASP A 1052 -18.53 -5.51 16.33
C ASP A 1052 -17.05 -5.67 16.75
N ALA A 1053 -16.36 -4.58 17.09
CA ALA A 1053 -15.00 -4.57 17.66
C ALA A 1053 -14.98 -4.90 19.16
N GLU A 1054 -15.85 -4.26 19.94
CA GLU A 1054 -15.92 -4.46 21.40
C GLU A 1054 -16.22 -5.93 21.74
N TRP A 1055 -17.11 -6.57 20.98
CA TRP A 1055 -17.42 -7.99 21.14
C TRP A 1055 -16.22 -8.89 20.87
N GLU A 1056 -15.50 -8.69 19.76
CA GLU A 1056 -14.35 -9.56 19.40
C GLU A 1056 -13.17 -9.37 20.35
N TYR A 1057 -12.89 -8.13 20.76
CA TYR A 1057 -11.90 -7.80 21.78
C TYR A 1057 -12.18 -8.53 23.10
N ALA A 1058 -13.43 -8.44 23.54
CA ALA A 1058 -13.89 -9.08 24.75
C ALA A 1058 -13.84 -10.61 24.63
N CYS A 1059 -14.25 -11.18 23.49
CA CYS A 1059 -14.21 -12.61 23.21
C CYS A 1059 -12.80 -13.18 23.35
N ARG A 1060 -11.78 -12.55 22.74
CA ARG A 1060 -10.37 -13.01 22.79
C ARG A 1060 -9.72 -13.01 24.18
N GLY A 1061 -10.37 -12.48 25.22
CA GLY A 1061 -9.92 -12.61 26.61
C GLY A 1061 -8.60 -11.87 26.95
N GLY A 1062 -8.10 -11.02 26.05
CA GLY A 1062 -6.78 -10.39 26.15
C GLY A 1062 -5.64 -11.18 25.51
N ARG A 1063 -5.93 -12.16 24.63
CA ARG A 1063 -4.98 -12.69 23.64
C ARG A 1063 -4.98 -11.81 22.39
N GLU A 1064 -3.83 -11.65 21.74
CA GLU A 1064 -3.73 -10.81 20.53
C GLU A 1064 -4.38 -11.45 19.30
N SER A 1065 -4.09 -12.72 18.99
CA SER A 1065 -4.70 -13.49 17.89
C SER A 1065 -4.72 -14.99 18.21
N THR A 1066 -5.91 -15.60 18.17
CA THR A 1066 -6.15 -17.05 18.31
C THR A 1066 -7.51 -17.45 17.70
N ILE A 1067 -7.64 -18.73 17.34
CA ILE A 1067 -8.87 -19.34 16.80
C ILE A 1067 -9.99 -19.27 17.84
N PHE A 1068 -9.70 -19.77 19.06
CA PHE A 1068 -10.57 -19.75 20.22
C PHE A 1068 -9.98 -18.82 21.30
N TRP A 1069 -10.76 -18.43 22.30
CA TRP A 1069 -10.23 -17.62 23.41
C TRP A 1069 -9.32 -18.42 24.34
N TRP A 1070 -9.46 -19.76 24.40
CA TRP A 1070 -8.57 -20.62 25.17
C TRP A 1070 -7.24 -20.90 24.45
N GLY A 1071 -7.23 -20.98 23.12
CA GLY A 1071 -6.06 -21.34 22.33
C GLY A 1071 -6.40 -21.66 20.87
N ASN A 1072 -5.61 -22.54 20.25
CA ASN A 1072 -5.79 -22.97 18.85
C ASN A 1072 -6.11 -24.47 18.68
N ASP A 1073 -5.94 -25.31 19.71
CA ASP A 1073 -6.47 -26.69 19.67
C ASP A 1073 -7.97 -26.66 20.02
N LEU A 1074 -8.76 -27.39 19.24
CA LEU A 1074 -10.18 -27.61 19.49
C LEU A 1074 -10.40 -28.46 20.76
N LYS A 1075 -9.50 -29.40 21.07
CA LYS A 1075 -9.59 -30.32 22.22
C LYS A 1075 -9.57 -29.60 23.56
N ASP A 1076 -8.86 -28.49 23.64
CA ASP A 1076 -8.85 -27.63 24.83
C ASP A 1076 -10.24 -27.06 25.14
N GLY A 1077 -11.21 -27.12 24.21
CA GLY A 1077 -12.59 -26.67 24.38
C GLY A 1077 -13.53 -27.64 25.13
N GLU A 1078 -13.09 -28.86 25.46
CA GLU A 1078 -13.90 -29.81 26.23
C GLU A 1078 -14.39 -29.18 27.55
N GLY A 1079 -15.71 -29.15 27.75
CA GLY A 1079 -16.33 -28.52 28.92
C GLY A 1079 -16.19 -26.99 29.01
N ARG A 1080 -16.07 -26.27 27.88
CA ARG A 1080 -16.00 -24.79 27.84
C ARG A 1080 -17.08 -24.07 27.02
N LEU A 1081 -17.82 -24.78 26.17
CA LEU A 1081 -18.81 -24.22 25.24
C LEU A 1081 -19.92 -25.21 24.92
N ASN A 1082 -21.11 -24.70 24.65
CA ASN A 1082 -22.27 -25.42 24.12
C ASN A 1082 -22.37 -25.20 22.60
N ILE A 1083 -22.26 -26.26 21.80
CA ILE A 1083 -22.41 -26.25 20.32
C ILE A 1083 -23.12 -27.49 19.74
N ASN A 1084 -23.70 -28.34 20.61
CA ASN A 1084 -24.18 -29.72 20.41
C ASN A 1084 -23.09 -30.72 20.00
N GLY A 1085 -22.35 -31.24 20.98
CA GLY A 1085 -21.34 -32.29 20.78
C GLY A 1085 -21.91 -33.71 20.80
N ASN A 1086 -22.36 -34.24 19.66
CA ASN A 1086 -23.00 -35.58 19.53
C ASN A 1086 -24.31 -35.79 20.32
N ASP A 1087 -24.69 -34.87 21.22
CA ASP A 1087 -25.79 -35.00 22.17
C ASP A 1087 -27.16 -35.21 21.47
N PRO A 1088 -27.93 -36.26 21.82
CA PRO A 1088 -29.16 -36.60 21.10
C PRO A 1088 -30.22 -35.51 21.12
N LEU A 1089 -30.69 -35.12 19.94
CA LEU A 1089 -31.84 -34.22 19.80
C LEU A 1089 -33.12 -34.90 20.32
N PRO A 1090 -34.10 -34.15 20.88
CA PRO A 1090 -35.33 -34.72 21.42
C PRO A 1090 -36.05 -35.66 20.45
N GLY A 1091 -36.37 -36.87 20.93
CA GLY A 1091 -37.00 -37.93 20.14
C GLY A 1091 -36.07 -38.67 19.15
N ARG A 1092 -34.75 -38.48 19.22
CA ARG A 1092 -33.78 -39.07 18.27
C ARG A 1092 -32.71 -39.91 18.99
N GLN A 1093 -32.09 -40.83 18.25
CA GLN A 1093 -31.04 -41.74 18.74
C GLN A 1093 -29.61 -41.26 18.41
N ALA A 1094 -29.47 -40.06 17.83
CA ALA A 1094 -28.20 -39.44 17.47
C ALA A 1094 -28.34 -37.91 17.47
N GLY A 1095 -27.25 -37.20 17.79
CA GLY A 1095 -27.18 -35.74 17.76
C GLY A 1095 -27.01 -35.14 16.35
N TRP A 1096 -26.50 -33.91 16.29
CA TRP A 1096 -26.39 -33.17 15.04
C TRP A 1096 -25.33 -33.75 14.08
N ALA A 1097 -25.77 -34.17 12.89
CA ALA A 1097 -24.99 -34.99 11.94
C ALA A 1097 -23.81 -34.30 11.22
N ARG A 1098 -23.24 -33.24 11.82
CA ARG A 1098 -22.00 -32.57 11.40
C ARG A 1098 -21.06 -32.21 12.56
N ALA A 1099 -21.50 -32.34 13.82
CA ALA A 1099 -20.74 -31.95 15.00
C ALA A 1099 -19.78 -33.07 15.45
N GLU A 1100 -18.75 -33.34 14.65
CA GLU A 1100 -17.70 -34.32 14.96
C GLU A 1100 -16.65 -33.79 15.96
N VAL A 1101 -17.11 -33.31 17.13
CA VAL A 1101 -16.25 -33.16 18.33
C VAL A 1101 -16.21 -34.49 19.11
N PRO A 1102 -15.10 -34.85 19.78
CA PRO A 1102 -14.99 -36.14 20.47
C PRO A 1102 -15.55 -36.17 21.92
N TRP A 1103 -16.28 -35.14 22.35
CA TRP A 1103 -16.96 -35.07 23.66
C TRP A 1103 -18.44 -34.70 23.52
N SER A 1104 -19.19 -34.88 24.61
CA SER A 1104 -20.52 -34.30 24.87
C SER A 1104 -20.36 -32.93 25.53
N ASP A 1105 -21.25 -31.99 25.23
CA ASP A 1105 -21.37 -30.74 25.98
C ASP A 1105 -22.55 -30.75 26.97
N GLY A 1106 -23.45 -31.72 26.81
CA GLY A 1106 -24.55 -32.01 27.73
C GLY A 1106 -25.90 -31.43 27.28
N PHE A 1107 -25.94 -30.67 26.17
CA PHE A 1107 -27.13 -29.92 25.77
C PHE A 1107 -27.55 -30.18 24.31
N ALA A 1108 -28.84 -30.48 24.14
CA ALA A 1108 -29.44 -30.64 22.81
C ALA A 1108 -29.78 -29.29 22.13
N PHE A 1109 -29.89 -28.23 22.92
CA PHE A 1109 -30.22 -26.85 22.53
C PHE A 1109 -29.53 -25.89 23.53
N LEU A 1110 -30.24 -24.90 24.08
CA LEU A 1110 -29.73 -23.99 25.10
C LEU A 1110 -29.16 -24.72 26.33
N SER A 1111 -28.13 -24.12 26.92
CA SER A 1111 -27.66 -24.36 28.28
C SER A 1111 -28.02 -23.16 29.18
N PRO A 1112 -28.12 -23.36 30.51
CA PRO A 1112 -28.02 -22.25 31.45
C PRO A 1112 -26.75 -21.42 31.19
N VAL A 1113 -26.82 -20.11 31.38
CA VAL A 1113 -25.65 -19.25 31.19
C VAL A 1113 -24.58 -19.51 32.26
N ASP A 1114 -23.31 -19.39 31.89
CA ASP A 1114 -22.13 -19.68 32.72
C ASP A 1114 -22.12 -21.11 33.31
N HIS A 1115 -22.82 -22.07 32.68
CA HIS A 1115 -22.89 -23.47 33.14
C HIS A 1115 -21.51 -24.10 33.36
N TYR A 1116 -20.57 -23.83 32.45
CA TYR A 1116 -19.18 -24.31 32.52
C TYR A 1116 -18.33 -23.57 33.56
N GLY A 1117 -18.86 -22.52 34.19
CA GLY A 1117 -18.22 -21.74 35.25
C GLY A 1117 -16.79 -21.32 34.93
N LYS A 1118 -15.90 -21.41 35.94
CA LYS A 1118 -14.52 -20.91 35.84
C LYS A 1118 -13.70 -21.46 34.66
N GLN A 1119 -14.02 -22.65 34.14
CA GLN A 1119 -13.30 -23.23 32.99
C GLN A 1119 -13.86 -22.78 31.62
N GLY A 1120 -15.14 -22.40 31.54
CA GLY A 1120 -15.75 -21.77 30.36
C GLY A 1120 -15.66 -20.24 30.33
N ARG A 1121 -15.18 -19.60 31.41
CA ARG A 1121 -14.89 -18.17 31.44
C ARG A 1121 -13.52 -17.86 30.81
N ASN A 1122 -13.48 -16.85 29.95
CA ASN A 1122 -12.28 -16.45 29.21
C ASN A 1122 -11.28 -15.62 30.03
N GLY A 1123 -10.20 -15.13 29.40
CA GLY A 1123 -9.14 -14.34 30.04
C GLY A 1123 -9.54 -12.95 30.57
N TYR A 1124 -10.79 -12.50 30.38
CA TYR A 1124 -11.39 -11.37 31.10
C TYR A 1124 -12.42 -11.82 32.16
N GLY A 1125 -12.82 -13.10 32.16
CA GLY A 1125 -13.85 -13.66 33.04
C GLY A 1125 -15.24 -13.76 32.41
N LEU A 1126 -15.38 -13.49 31.10
CA LEU A 1126 -16.65 -13.59 30.36
C LEU A 1126 -16.94 -15.05 30.01
N ALA A 1127 -18.19 -15.48 30.22
CA ALA A 1127 -18.70 -16.79 29.88
C ALA A 1127 -19.33 -16.81 28.48
N ASP A 1128 -19.47 -18.02 27.93
CA ASP A 1128 -20.27 -18.37 26.75
C ASP A 1128 -19.92 -17.65 25.43
N MET A 1129 -18.84 -16.85 25.41
CA MET A 1129 -18.34 -16.08 24.26
C MET A 1129 -18.12 -16.87 22.95
N LEU A 1130 -18.20 -18.20 22.96
CA LEU A 1130 -18.07 -19.10 21.79
C LEU A 1130 -19.06 -20.29 21.87
N GLY A 1131 -20.26 -20.10 22.44
CA GLY A 1131 -21.28 -21.15 22.50
C GLY A 1131 -22.66 -20.60 22.89
N ASN A 1132 -23.59 -21.51 23.11
CA ASN A 1132 -24.96 -21.24 23.52
C ASN A 1132 -25.76 -20.46 22.45
N VAL A 1133 -25.62 -19.15 22.27
CA VAL A 1133 -26.36 -18.38 21.23
C VAL A 1133 -25.46 -17.51 20.34
N TRP A 1134 -25.99 -17.10 19.18
CA TRP A 1134 -25.43 -15.95 18.46
C TRP A 1134 -25.81 -14.66 19.17
N GLU A 1135 -24.94 -13.66 19.11
CA GLU A 1135 -25.09 -12.41 19.87
C GLU A 1135 -25.22 -11.18 18.97
N ILE A 1136 -26.38 -10.53 19.05
CA ILE A 1136 -26.70 -9.35 18.26
C ILE A 1136 -25.86 -8.16 18.73
N CYS A 1137 -25.12 -7.54 17.80
CA CYS A 1137 -24.28 -6.37 18.01
C CYS A 1137 -24.96 -5.08 17.53
N LEU A 1138 -24.39 -3.91 17.89
CA LEU A 1138 -24.93 -2.61 17.49
C LEU A 1138 -24.86 -2.37 15.97
N ASP A 1139 -23.74 -2.76 15.37
CA ASP A 1139 -23.30 -2.44 14.02
C ASP A 1139 -24.22 -2.92 12.89
N HIS A 1140 -24.15 -2.19 11.78
CA HIS A 1140 -24.66 -2.62 10.49
C HIS A 1140 -23.70 -3.60 9.82
N TRP A 1141 -24.23 -4.53 9.02
CA TRP A 1141 -23.45 -5.61 8.40
C TRP A 1141 -22.74 -5.18 7.12
N ASP A 1142 -21.42 -4.97 7.21
CA ASP A 1142 -20.52 -4.93 6.05
C ASP A 1142 -19.94 -6.33 5.75
N PRO A 1143 -20.13 -6.91 4.54
CA PRO A 1143 -19.52 -8.17 4.15
C PRO A 1143 -17.99 -8.15 3.96
N LYS A 1144 -17.32 -6.99 3.97
CA LYS A 1144 -15.84 -6.90 3.90
C LYS A 1144 -15.14 -7.33 5.20
N GLY A 1145 -15.84 -7.20 6.32
CA GLY A 1145 -15.27 -7.39 7.65
C GLY A 1145 -15.94 -6.51 8.69
N ALA A 1146 -15.43 -6.59 9.91
CA ALA A 1146 -15.83 -5.75 11.03
C ALA A 1146 -14.96 -4.47 11.12
N HIS A 1147 -15.48 -3.37 11.68
CA HIS A 1147 -14.80 -2.07 11.72
C HIS A 1147 -14.28 -1.71 13.14
N GLU A 1148 -13.29 -0.81 13.25
CA GLU A 1148 -12.82 -0.30 14.56
C GLU A 1148 -13.84 0.65 15.18
N ASP A 1149 -14.22 1.68 14.42
CA ASP A 1149 -15.37 2.53 14.73
C ASP A 1149 -16.67 1.86 14.28
N VAL A 1150 -17.78 2.23 14.92
CA VAL A 1150 -19.10 1.64 14.69
C VAL A 1150 -19.57 1.83 13.24
N CYS A 1151 -19.99 0.74 12.59
CA CYS A 1151 -20.52 0.75 11.22
C CYS A 1151 -21.95 1.30 11.20
N LEU A 1152 -22.15 2.43 10.52
CA LEU A 1152 -23.41 3.20 10.44
C LEU A 1152 -24.01 3.27 9.02
N ASP A 1153 -23.85 2.22 8.22
CA ASP A 1153 -24.40 2.09 6.85
C ASP A 1153 -25.93 1.88 6.82
N ASP A 1154 -26.63 2.38 5.79
CA ASP A 1154 -28.09 2.23 5.58
C ASP A 1154 -28.60 0.79 5.29
N THR A 1155 -27.81 -0.26 5.56
CA THR A 1155 -28.23 -1.66 5.33
C THR A 1155 -29.19 -2.14 6.43
N PRO A 1156 -30.30 -2.84 6.09
CA PRO A 1156 -31.22 -3.36 7.11
C PRO A 1156 -30.61 -4.48 7.96
N ARG A 1157 -29.44 -5.01 7.57
CA ARG A 1157 -28.78 -6.15 8.22
C ARG A 1157 -27.88 -5.70 9.37
N ARG A 1158 -27.98 -6.41 10.49
CA ARG A 1158 -27.19 -6.17 11.72
C ARG A 1158 -26.14 -7.24 11.91
N VAL A 1159 -25.03 -6.91 12.56
CA VAL A 1159 -24.00 -7.89 12.92
C VAL A 1159 -24.50 -8.80 14.04
N CYS A 1160 -24.22 -10.10 13.91
CA CYS A 1160 -24.38 -11.11 14.94
C CYS A 1160 -23.04 -11.86 15.13
N ARG A 1161 -22.63 -12.09 16.37
CA ARG A 1161 -21.33 -12.67 16.78
C ARG A 1161 -21.53 -13.97 17.59
N GLY A 1162 -20.46 -14.56 18.10
CA GLY A 1162 -20.54 -15.80 18.90
C GLY A 1162 -20.81 -17.03 18.04
N VAL A 1163 -21.50 -18.03 18.59
CA VAL A 1163 -21.96 -19.21 17.86
C VAL A 1163 -23.05 -19.93 18.67
N SER A 1164 -24.15 -20.32 18.04
CA SER A 1164 -25.23 -21.05 18.72
C SER A 1164 -24.94 -22.54 18.96
N PHE A 1165 -25.67 -23.13 19.91
CA PHE A 1165 -25.83 -24.55 20.28
C PHE A 1165 -26.06 -25.59 19.14
N LEU A 1166 -26.06 -25.20 17.87
CA LEU A 1166 -26.24 -26.11 16.73
C LEU A 1166 -25.27 -25.72 15.59
N ALA A 1167 -23.98 -25.93 15.85
CA ALA A 1167 -22.90 -25.47 14.99
C ALA A 1167 -21.88 -26.56 14.65
N ILE A 1168 -20.74 -26.15 14.08
CA ILE A 1168 -19.57 -26.98 13.84
C ILE A 1168 -18.32 -26.20 14.30
N PRO A 1169 -17.22 -26.87 14.68
CA PRO A 1169 -16.02 -26.21 15.22
C PRO A 1169 -15.46 -25.05 14.37
N GLY A 1170 -15.55 -25.12 13.03
CA GLY A 1170 -15.12 -24.06 12.12
C GLY A 1170 -15.93 -22.76 12.21
N PHE A 1171 -17.08 -22.77 12.90
CA PHE A 1171 -17.86 -21.58 13.23
C PHE A 1171 -17.60 -21.06 14.65
N SER A 1172 -17.01 -21.87 15.54
CA SER A 1172 -16.84 -21.53 16.96
C SER A 1172 -15.59 -20.68 17.23
N ARG A 1173 -15.40 -19.58 16.49
CA ARG A 1173 -14.13 -18.82 16.48
C ARG A 1173 -14.32 -17.36 16.88
N CYS A 1174 -13.32 -16.75 17.53
CA CYS A 1174 -13.39 -15.36 17.99
C CYS A 1174 -13.72 -14.38 16.85
N ALA A 1175 -13.15 -14.60 15.66
CA ALA A 1175 -13.33 -13.75 14.50
C ALA A 1175 -14.65 -13.96 13.73
N VAL A 1176 -15.43 -15.00 14.05
CA VAL A 1176 -16.66 -15.32 13.29
C VAL A 1176 -17.69 -14.19 13.41
N ARG A 1177 -18.44 -13.94 12.33
CA ARG A 1177 -19.56 -12.98 12.29
C ARG A 1177 -20.60 -13.32 11.21
N LEU A 1178 -21.84 -12.92 11.46
CA LEU A 1178 -23.01 -13.08 10.60
C LEU A 1178 -23.77 -11.77 10.42
N GLY A 1179 -24.51 -11.66 9.31
CA GLY A 1179 -25.50 -10.60 9.11
C GLY A 1179 -26.91 -11.13 9.31
N LEU A 1180 -27.67 -10.58 10.26
CA LEU A 1180 -29.11 -10.82 10.41
C LEU A 1180 -29.85 -10.46 9.11
N ARG A 1181 -31.03 -11.05 8.87
CA ARG A 1181 -31.78 -10.79 7.63
C ARG A 1181 -32.28 -9.34 7.54
N SER A 1182 -32.69 -8.78 8.68
CA SER A 1182 -33.21 -7.42 8.87
C SER A 1182 -33.13 -7.03 10.37
N HIS A 1183 -33.56 -5.82 10.76
CA HIS A 1183 -33.55 -5.33 12.14
C HIS A 1183 -34.64 -5.94 13.05
N ASP A 1184 -35.71 -6.45 12.43
CA ASP A 1184 -36.90 -7.07 13.02
C ASP A 1184 -36.87 -8.61 12.92
N TYR A 1185 -35.88 -9.16 12.21
CA TYR A 1185 -35.60 -10.59 12.19
C TYR A 1185 -35.31 -11.12 13.59
N SER A 1186 -35.89 -12.28 13.91
CA SER A 1186 -35.62 -13.03 15.14
C SER A 1186 -35.50 -14.53 14.84
N ASP A 1187 -34.73 -15.22 15.66
CA ASP A 1187 -34.34 -16.62 15.49
C ASP A 1187 -34.18 -17.27 16.86
N SER A 1188 -34.51 -18.56 17.02
CA SER A 1188 -34.29 -19.26 18.30
C SER A 1188 -32.84 -19.59 18.59
N ARG A 1189 -31.92 -19.26 17.67
CA ARG A 1189 -30.45 -19.28 17.88
C ARG A 1189 -29.85 -17.94 18.29
N ASP A 1190 -30.60 -16.83 18.15
CA ASP A 1190 -30.06 -15.47 18.24
C ASP A 1190 -30.56 -14.80 19.53
N GLY A 1191 -29.63 -14.29 20.34
CA GLY A 1191 -29.83 -13.54 21.57
C GLY A 1191 -28.86 -12.35 21.66
N PHE A 1192 -28.58 -11.82 22.84
CA PHE A 1192 -27.61 -10.72 23.00
C PHE A 1192 -27.05 -10.62 24.42
N ARG A 1193 -25.85 -10.01 24.57
CA ARG A 1193 -25.33 -9.56 25.86
C ARG A 1193 -25.32 -8.04 25.99
N LEU A 1194 -25.40 -7.55 27.23
CA LEU A 1194 -25.51 -6.13 27.53
C LEU A 1194 -24.12 -5.46 27.61
N CYS A 1195 -23.97 -4.28 27.01
CA CYS A 1195 -22.79 -3.42 27.15
C CYS A 1195 -23.15 -2.14 27.92
N LEU A 1196 -22.28 -1.68 28.81
CA LEU A 1196 -22.33 -0.35 29.45
C LEU A 1196 -21.07 0.41 29.08
N GLY A 1197 -21.22 1.53 28.37
CA GLY A 1197 -20.08 2.31 27.89
C GLY A 1197 -20.51 3.68 27.38
N VAL A 1198 -19.59 4.40 26.74
CA VAL A 1198 -19.91 5.65 26.04
C VAL A 1198 -20.92 5.37 24.90
N PRO A 1199 -21.83 6.32 24.58
CA PRO A 1199 -22.75 6.20 23.46
C PRO A 1199 -22.04 5.97 22.11
N ARG A 1200 -22.67 5.18 21.24
CA ARG A 1200 -22.17 4.85 19.88
C ARG A 1200 -23.27 4.97 18.80
N GLY A 1201 -24.35 5.70 19.09
CA GLY A 1201 -25.53 5.87 18.21
C GLY A 1201 -26.76 5.11 18.68
#